data_AF-A0A0F8UDR6-F1
#
_entry.id   AF-A0A0F8UDR6-F1
#
_cell.length_a   1.000
_cell.length_b   1.000
_cell.length_c   1.000
_cell.angle_alpha   90.00
_cell.angle_beta   90.00
_cell.angle_gamma   90.00
#
_symmetry.space_group_name_H-M   'P 1'
#
loop_
_entity.id
_entity.type
_entity.pdbx_description
1 polymer ?
#
loop_
_entity_poly.entity_id
_entity_poly.type
_entity_poly.pdbx_seq_one_letter_code
_entity_poly.pdbx_strand_id
1 'polypeptide(L)'
;MAKRKREETLKESQPTKQPAKVAKPSTKEESSSSDGPAITLQIVTGSYERVLHGFTASISSSSLAVDDSKQSSSSPSLVQFVDTFLFEAHSSAIRSLALSPMPKAELTEPPKVILASGGTDERVNLYTLAAAPPTVNEYYPAVPTLAGNKVLENPRNRELGALLHHSAPITAIHFPSRSKLLVAAEDNTISVTKTRDWTVVSNIKAPHPKVQGRPSGDTAPPGGSPSGVNDFAVHPSMKLMLSVGKGEKCMRLWNLVTGRKAGVLNFTKDILQSVKEGKWNTGEGRRIVWNSQGTEFAVAFEWGAVVFGIDSTPTCRVFPSPRSKLHQMKYVPLGSSEDANELLAVSTEDGRVVFYSTKKLRQPEDGDESSIPHAEASEGTVSIPEDDFLVVTANSEGVVRVWLVHGTALGRETAKQSSDSKDIQVGKLLGSYDTGNRITCLKAFAMRPAEDPSTLEDFESFDEESEEESSSEENAIFIDRHPLHPPPLPLSPNTPLLSPNPLLIAIMASNGDFSDEESQPGSPILDANGHDDIEDQEPLDDEKSLKSAMKKTEPPVPQPKRPELPEQPDPETLDLSTLTPLTPEIIARQATINIGTIGHVAHGKSTVVKAISEVQTVRFKNELERNITIKLGYANAKIYQCDNPACPRPTCFKSFKSEKEIDPPCEREGCAGRYRLLRHVSFVDCPGHDILMSTMLSGAAVMDAALLLIAGNETCPQPQTSEHLAAIEIMKLSHIIILQNKVDLMREDGALQHYQSILKFIRGTVADGSPIIPISAQLKYNIDAVNEYLVSHIPVPVRDFTASPHMMVIRSFDVNKPGAEIEELKGGVAGGSILTGVLKLNDEIEIRPGLVTKDENGKIQCRPIFSRVMSLFAEHNDLKFAVPGGLIGVGTRVDPTLCRADRLVGFVLGHRGRLPAIYTELEVNYFLLRRLLGVKTADGKQEKVAKLTKNEVLMVNIGSTATGAKVMGVKADVAKLSLTSPACTEIGEKIAISRRIEKHWRLIGWANIVAGNTLEPIVN
;
A
#
# COMPACT_ATOMS: atom_id res chain seq x y z
N MET A 1 6.91 -6.90 -67.01
CA MET A 1 6.46 -6.68 -68.40
C MET A 1 5.41 -5.58 -68.43
N ALA A 2 5.54 -4.63 -69.38
CA ALA A 2 4.58 -3.61 -69.87
C ALA A 2 4.00 -2.57 -68.86
N LYS A 3 4.49 -1.31 -68.87
CA LYS A 3 4.02 -0.09 -69.62
C LYS A 3 2.89 0.66 -68.87
N ARG A 4 3.04 1.94 -68.47
CA ARG A 4 3.24 3.14 -69.31
C ARG A 4 3.90 4.30 -68.54
N LYS A 5 4.78 5.03 -69.23
CA LYS A 5 5.36 6.34 -68.89
C LYS A 5 4.92 7.34 -69.97
N ARG A 6 4.58 8.59 -69.62
CA ARG A 6 5.01 9.80 -70.35
C ARG A 6 4.74 11.07 -69.56
N GLU A 7 5.79 11.90 -69.44
CA GLU A 7 5.83 13.25 -68.90
C GLU A 7 5.53 14.32 -69.97
N GLU A 8 5.24 15.54 -69.49
CA GLU A 8 5.69 16.89 -69.91
C GLU A 8 4.53 17.90 -69.76
N THR A 9 4.66 18.99 -68.99
CA THR A 9 5.41 20.20 -69.38
C THR A 9 5.46 21.21 -68.22
N LEU A 10 6.56 21.97 -68.13
CA LEU A 10 6.78 23.14 -67.26
C LEU A 10 6.66 24.45 -68.07
N LYS A 11 6.12 25.52 -67.47
CA LYS A 11 6.49 26.94 -67.72
C LYS A 11 5.97 27.86 -66.61
N GLU A 12 6.83 28.79 -66.18
CA GLU A 12 6.70 29.78 -65.08
C GLU A 12 5.81 31.00 -65.40
N SER A 13 5.17 31.59 -64.37
CA SER A 13 5.26 33.03 -63.97
C SER A 13 4.18 33.48 -62.94
N GLN A 14 4.60 33.89 -61.72
CA GLN A 14 4.12 34.96 -60.76
C GLN A 14 2.60 35.29 -60.52
N PRO A 15 2.18 36.12 -59.51
CA PRO A 15 2.64 36.40 -58.12
C PRO A 15 1.50 36.43 -57.05
N THR A 16 1.87 36.70 -55.79
CA THR A 16 1.08 36.95 -54.57
C THR A 16 -0.11 37.92 -54.65
N LYS A 17 -1.25 37.58 -53.99
CA LYS A 17 -2.20 38.50 -53.32
C LYS A 17 -3.09 37.78 -52.28
N GLN A 18 -3.44 38.54 -51.24
CA GLN A 18 -4.12 38.24 -49.96
C GLN A 18 -5.46 37.47 -50.04
N PRO A 19 -6.02 37.10 -48.87
CA PRO A 19 -7.40 37.53 -48.62
C PRO A 19 -7.59 38.26 -47.29
N ALA A 20 -8.46 39.27 -47.34
CA ALA A 20 -8.89 40.11 -46.24
C ALA A 20 -10.23 39.63 -45.64
N LYS A 21 -10.31 39.74 -44.31
CA LYS A 21 -11.42 40.12 -43.39
C LYS A 21 -12.90 39.87 -43.77
N VAL A 22 -13.66 39.33 -42.80
CA VAL A 22 -14.96 39.77 -42.19
C VAL A 22 -15.32 38.70 -41.12
N ALA A 23 -15.80 38.91 -39.88
CA ALA A 23 -16.13 40.04 -39.02
C ALA A 23 -16.12 39.60 -37.52
N LYS A 24 -15.84 40.55 -36.63
CA LYS A 24 -16.05 40.45 -35.16
C LYS A 24 -17.54 40.62 -34.81
N PRO A 25 -18.03 40.02 -33.71
CA PRO A 25 -18.95 40.69 -32.83
C PRO A 25 -18.18 41.31 -31.66
N SER A 26 -18.35 42.62 -31.52
CA SER A 26 -17.96 43.41 -30.36
C SER A 26 -18.90 43.13 -29.19
N THR A 27 -18.37 42.89 -28.00
CA THR A 27 -19.04 43.32 -26.77
C THR A 27 -17.97 43.83 -25.81
N LYS A 28 -18.30 44.99 -25.23
CA LYS A 28 -17.42 45.96 -24.59
C LYS A 28 -16.68 45.40 -23.38
N GLU A 29 -15.44 45.86 -23.24
CA GLU A 29 -14.79 46.05 -21.95
C GLU A 29 -15.70 46.94 -21.08
N GLU A 30 -16.10 46.43 -19.92
CA GLU A 30 -16.45 47.26 -18.77
C GLU A 30 -15.31 47.18 -17.77
N SER A 31 -14.48 48.21 -17.79
CA SER A 31 -13.62 48.61 -16.69
C SER A 31 -14.47 49.32 -15.63
N SER A 32 -14.78 48.63 -14.53
CA SER A 32 -15.21 49.18 -13.22
C SER A 32 -15.30 47.99 -12.27
N SER A 33 -14.82 47.97 -11.05
CA SER A 33 -14.41 49.01 -10.10
C SER A 33 -13.64 48.30 -8.97
N SER A 34 -12.83 49.07 -8.25
CA SER A 34 -12.26 48.72 -6.94
C SER A 34 -13.18 47.86 -6.07
N ASP A 35 -12.91 46.55 -5.99
CA ASP A 35 -13.50 45.67 -4.99
C ASP A 35 -12.35 45.31 -4.02
N GLY A 36 -12.61 45.45 -2.71
CA GLY A 36 -11.60 45.27 -1.66
C GLY A 36 -11.02 43.84 -1.61
N PRO A 37 -10.06 43.56 -0.71
CA PRO A 37 -9.39 42.26 -0.67
C PRO A 37 -10.40 41.12 -0.48
N ALA A 38 -10.58 40.30 -1.52
CA ALA A 38 -11.43 39.12 -1.48
C ALA A 38 -10.80 38.06 -0.57
N ILE A 39 -11.53 37.58 0.43
CA ILE A 39 -11.06 36.52 1.33
C ILE A 39 -11.17 35.20 0.55
N THR A 40 -10.04 34.53 0.34
CA THR A 40 -9.99 33.23 -0.36
C THR A 40 -9.68 32.12 0.63
N LEU A 41 -10.55 31.11 0.69
CA LEU A 41 -10.40 29.93 1.55
C LEU A 41 -9.95 28.75 0.71
N GLN A 42 -8.89 28.05 1.13
CA GLN A 42 -8.57 26.71 0.61
C GLN A 42 -9.32 25.68 1.46
N ILE A 43 -10.13 24.86 0.81
CA ILE A 43 -10.84 23.73 1.43
C ILE A 43 -10.24 22.44 0.88
N VAL A 44 -9.98 21.49 1.78
CA VAL A 44 -9.45 20.16 1.46
C VAL A 44 -10.37 19.12 2.08
N THR A 45 -10.90 18.24 1.23
CA THR A 45 -11.77 17.13 1.62
C THR A 45 -11.07 15.81 1.33
N GLY A 46 -11.16 14.87 2.28
CA GLY A 46 -10.79 13.48 2.08
C GLY A 46 -12.04 12.65 1.85
N SER A 47 -11.99 11.76 0.87
CA SER A 47 -13.11 10.90 0.50
C SER A 47 -12.91 9.44 0.92
N TYR A 48 -14.04 8.75 1.10
CA TYR A 48 -14.11 7.30 1.18
C TYR A 48 -13.56 6.62 -0.10
N GLU A 49 -13.74 7.27 -1.26
CA GLU A 49 -13.27 6.78 -2.57
C GLU A 49 -11.78 7.01 -2.81
N ARG A 50 -11.01 7.29 -1.74
CA ARG A 50 -9.54 7.42 -1.75
C ARG A 50 -9.02 8.71 -2.39
N VAL A 51 -9.92 9.59 -2.77
CA VAL A 51 -9.61 10.86 -3.42
C VAL A 51 -9.44 11.97 -2.38
N LEU A 52 -8.38 12.75 -2.53
CA LEU A 52 -8.14 13.99 -1.82
C LEU A 52 -8.44 15.15 -2.77
N HIS A 53 -9.50 15.90 -2.47
CA HIS A 53 -10.01 16.98 -3.32
C HIS A 53 -9.75 18.32 -2.66
N GLY A 54 -9.04 19.20 -3.36
CA GLY A 54 -8.76 20.55 -2.92
C GLY A 54 -9.42 21.58 -3.83
N PHE A 55 -10.19 22.49 -3.27
CA PHE A 55 -10.83 23.58 -3.99
C PHE A 55 -10.81 24.88 -3.18
N THR A 56 -10.80 26.02 -3.87
CA THR A 56 -10.82 27.36 -3.27
C THR A 56 -12.21 27.96 -3.34
N ALA A 57 -12.60 28.65 -2.28
CA ALA A 57 -13.79 29.48 -2.22
C ALA A 57 -13.39 30.95 -2.04
N SER A 58 -13.61 31.77 -3.07
CA SER A 58 -13.35 33.22 -3.04
C SER A 58 -14.63 33.98 -2.69
N ILE A 59 -14.56 34.79 -1.64
CA ILE A 59 -15.68 35.57 -1.08
C ILE A 59 -15.42 37.06 -1.34
N SER A 60 -16.29 37.74 -2.08
CA SER A 60 -16.19 39.20 -2.32
C SER A 60 -16.61 39.98 -1.06
N SER A 61 -15.93 41.10 -0.78
CA SER A 61 -16.22 42.00 0.34
C SER A 61 -17.65 42.56 0.34
N SER A 62 -18.30 42.64 -0.82
CA SER A 62 -19.70 43.09 -0.94
C SER A 62 -20.72 42.13 -0.29
N SER A 63 -20.36 40.85 -0.12
CA SER A 63 -21.23 39.83 0.46
C SER A 63 -21.29 39.84 2.00
N LEU A 64 -20.32 40.50 2.65
CA LEU A 64 -20.21 40.65 4.11
C LEU A 64 -21.11 41.78 4.66
N ALA A 65 -21.62 42.69 3.81
CA ALA A 65 -22.21 43.96 4.24
C ALA A 65 -23.75 44.11 4.08
N VAL A 66 -24.49 43.07 3.65
CA VAL A 66 -25.94 43.22 3.35
C VAL A 66 -26.82 42.85 4.55
N ASP A 67 -27.41 43.89 5.18
CA ASP A 67 -28.48 43.83 6.19
C ASP A 67 -29.83 43.31 5.65
N ASP A 68 -30.61 42.70 6.55
CA ASP A 68 -31.94 42.11 6.34
C ASP A 68 -32.96 43.06 5.69
N SER A 69 -33.26 42.89 4.40
CA SER A 69 -34.62 43.05 3.85
C SER A 69 -34.68 42.83 2.33
N LYS A 70 -35.05 41.61 1.93
CA LYS A 70 -35.79 41.20 0.71
C LYS A 70 -35.28 39.84 0.21
N GLN A 71 -35.98 38.78 0.61
CA GLN A 71 -35.94 37.51 -0.10
C GLN A 71 -36.65 37.70 -1.44
N SER A 72 -35.90 37.56 -2.54
CA SER A 72 -36.46 37.25 -3.85
C SER A 72 -35.67 36.09 -4.44
N SER A 73 -36.42 35.08 -4.85
CA SER A 73 -35.96 33.85 -5.49
C SER A 73 -35.13 34.14 -6.74
N SER A 74 -34.01 33.41 -6.86
CA SER A 74 -32.97 33.48 -7.91
C SER A 74 -31.90 34.59 -7.72
N SER A 75 -30.82 34.27 -7.00
CA SER A 75 -29.59 35.08 -6.97
C SER A 75 -28.39 34.26 -7.48
N PRO A 76 -27.46 34.89 -8.24
CA PRO A 76 -26.24 34.24 -8.70
C PRO A 76 -25.32 33.93 -7.51
N SER A 77 -24.50 32.89 -7.63
CA SER A 77 -23.61 32.39 -6.57
C SER A 77 -22.70 33.49 -6.00
N LEU A 78 -22.94 33.89 -4.75
CA LEU A 78 -22.18 34.91 -4.00
C LEU A 78 -20.73 34.50 -3.71
N VAL A 79 -20.39 33.22 -3.89
CA VAL A 79 -19.06 32.62 -3.70
C VAL A 79 -18.63 31.96 -4.99
N GLN A 80 -17.39 32.22 -5.42
CA GLN A 80 -16.80 31.54 -6.55
C GLN A 80 -15.98 30.34 -6.06
N PHE A 81 -16.40 29.14 -6.44
CA PHE A 81 -15.65 27.90 -6.21
C PHE A 81 -14.76 27.60 -7.42
N VAL A 82 -13.51 27.23 -7.16
CA VAL A 82 -12.52 26.85 -8.17
C VAL A 82 -11.78 25.60 -7.67
N ASP A 83 -11.74 24.56 -8.49
CA ASP A 83 -11.00 23.35 -8.16
C ASP A 83 -9.49 23.58 -8.34
N THR A 84 -8.71 23.25 -7.31
CA THR A 84 -7.25 23.49 -7.28
C THR A 84 -6.42 22.24 -7.51
N PHE A 85 -6.85 21.09 -6.99
CA PHE A 85 -6.20 19.81 -7.20
C PHE A 85 -7.12 18.64 -6.86
N LEU A 86 -6.86 17.50 -7.49
CA LEU A 86 -7.49 16.22 -7.22
C LEU A 86 -6.40 15.14 -7.19
N PHE A 87 -6.13 14.56 -6.02
CA PHE A 87 -5.12 13.51 -5.87
C PHE A 87 -5.76 12.18 -5.48
N GLU A 88 -5.41 11.10 -6.18
CA GLU A 88 -5.69 9.73 -5.72
C GLU A 88 -4.71 9.37 -4.61
N ALA A 89 -5.06 9.76 -3.38
CA ALA A 89 -4.13 9.79 -2.27
C ALA A 89 -3.82 8.41 -1.70
N HIS A 90 -4.81 7.55 -1.44
CA HIS A 90 -4.61 6.29 -0.71
C HIS A 90 -5.11 5.06 -1.50
N SER A 91 -4.77 3.84 -1.05
CA SER A 91 -5.40 2.62 -1.59
C SER A 91 -6.72 2.28 -0.89
N SER A 92 -7.00 2.90 0.26
CA SER A 92 -8.26 2.83 1.01
C SER A 92 -8.79 4.20 1.42
N ALA A 93 -9.96 4.22 2.08
CA ALA A 93 -10.63 5.43 2.50
C ALA A 93 -9.73 6.34 3.37
N ILE A 94 -9.76 7.65 3.10
CA ILE A 94 -9.04 8.63 3.91
C ILE A 94 -9.78 8.80 5.23
N ARG A 95 -9.10 8.69 6.37
CA ARG A 95 -9.72 8.83 7.71
C ARG A 95 -9.35 10.12 8.41
N SER A 96 -8.13 10.62 8.20
CA SER A 96 -7.60 11.78 8.94
C SER A 96 -6.81 12.71 8.04
N LEU A 97 -6.95 14.02 8.29
CA LEU A 97 -6.23 15.09 7.61
C LEU A 97 -5.68 16.08 8.63
N ALA A 98 -4.44 16.51 8.42
CA ALA A 98 -3.79 17.53 9.22
C ALA A 98 -3.08 18.55 8.34
N LEU A 99 -3.21 19.83 8.71
CA LEU A 99 -2.51 20.94 8.08
C LEU A 99 -1.48 21.51 9.05
N SER A 100 -0.30 21.85 8.55
CA SER A 100 0.71 22.56 9.33
C SER A 100 0.25 24.01 9.62
N PRO A 101 0.60 24.58 10.79
CA PRO A 101 0.38 26.00 11.05
C PRO A 101 0.99 26.91 9.98
N MET A 102 0.32 28.04 9.70
CA MET A 102 0.82 29.07 8.77
C MET A 102 2.15 29.67 9.25
N PRO A 103 3.13 29.90 8.36
CA PRO A 103 4.40 30.54 8.73
C PRO A 103 4.20 32.02 9.14
N LYS A 104 4.96 32.48 10.15
CA LYS A 104 5.02 33.90 10.55
C LYS A 104 5.61 34.75 9.41
N ALA A 105 5.22 36.02 9.30
CA ALA A 105 5.48 36.91 8.16
C ALA A 105 6.95 37.34 7.94
N GLU A 106 7.93 36.64 8.51
CA GLU A 106 9.35 37.06 8.54
C GLU A 106 10.26 36.26 7.57
N LEU A 107 9.71 35.37 6.73
CA LEU A 107 10.50 34.54 5.82
C LEU A 107 10.32 34.97 4.36
N THR A 108 11.45 35.17 3.68
CA THR A 108 11.63 35.55 2.26
C THR A 108 11.12 34.50 1.25
N GLU A 109 10.67 33.33 1.70
CA GLU A 109 10.12 32.28 0.86
C GLU A 109 8.59 32.38 0.69
N PRO A 110 8.04 32.00 -0.48
CA PRO A 110 6.59 31.92 -0.65
C PRO A 110 5.99 30.96 0.40
N PRO A 111 4.93 31.37 1.13
CA PRO A 111 4.41 30.58 2.23
C PRO A 111 3.87 29.23 1.74
N LYS A 112 4.54 28.14 2.12
CA LYS A 112 4.14 26.74 1.85
C LYS A 112 3.44 26.15 3.07
N VAL A 113 2.30 25.48 2.88
CA VAL A 113 1.59 24.71 3.92
C VAL A 113 1.79 23.22 3.66
N ILE A 114 2.09 22.45 4.69
CA ILE A 114 2.19 21.00 4.60
C ILE A 114 0.84 20.40 4.94
N LEU A 115 0.35 19.51 4.09
CA LEU A 115 -0.82 18.67 4.34
C LEU A 115 -0.36 17.23 4.54
N ALA A 116 -0.84 16.59 5.60
CA ALA A 116 -0.69 15.16 5.84
C ALA A 116 -2.06 14.47 5.77
N SER A 117 -2.13 13.34 5.09
CA SER A 117 -3.32 12.51 4.98
C SER A 117 -3.04 11.09 5.45
N GLY A 118 -3.96 10.55 6.25
CA GLY A 118 -3.92 9.16 6.73
C GLY A 118 -5.18 8.44 6.32
N GLY A 119 -5.02 7.23 5.78
CA GLY A 119 -6.13 6.36 5.41
C GLY A 119 -6.36 5.22 6.40
N THR A 120 -7.24 4.31 6.01
CA THR A 120 -7.31 2.97 6.62
C THR A 120 -6.06 2.15 6.33
N ASP A 121 -5.22 2.60 5.39
CA ASP A 121 -3.90 2.05 5.13
C ASP A 121 -2.90 2.46 6.21
N GLU A 122 -1.77 1.75 6.26
CA GLU A 122 -0.64 2.03 7.16
C GLU A 122 0.18 3.28 6.76
N ARG A 123 -0.22 3.96 5.67
CA ARG A 123 0.54 5.02 5.02
C ARG A 123 0.05 6.41 5.44
N VAL A 124 0.99 7.33 5.62
CA VAL A 124 0.71 8.76 5.73
C VAL A 124 1.32 9.48 4.55
N ASN A 125 0.48 10.05 3.68
CA ASN A 125 0.96 10.78 2.50
C ASN A 125 1.01 12.27 2.77
N LEU A 126 2.10 12.88 2.29
CA LEU A 126 2.46 14.27 2.54
C LEU A 126 2.38 15.07 1.25
N TYR A 127 1.80 16.26 1.35
CA TYR A 127 1.64 17.19 0.24
C TYR A 127 2.12 18.58 0.66
N THR A 128 2.67 19.31 -0.29
CA THR A 128 2.89 20.75 -0.16
C THR A 128 1.74 21.47 -0.86
N LEU A 129 1.11 22.41 -0.16
CA LEU A 129 0.06 23.29 -0.68
C LEU A 129 0.56 24.74 -0.70
N ALA A 130 0.18 25.48 -1.74
CA ALA A 130 0.41 26.91 -1.82
C ALA A 130 -0.50 27.67 -0.84
N ALA A 131 0.04 28.69 -0.17
CA ALA A 131 -0.76 29.56 0.72
C ALA A 131 -1.25 30.85 0.05
N ALA A 132 -1.00 31.02 -1.25
CA ALA A 132 -1.46 32.13 -2.07
C ALA A 132 -2.46 31.64 -3.14
N PRO A 133 -3.44 32.47 -3.53
CA PRO A 133 -4.43 32.10 -4.53
C PRO A 133 -3.77 31.87 -5.90
N PRO A 134 -4.32 30.96 -6.72
CA PRO A 134 -3.80 30.71 -8.05
C PRO A 134 -4.03 31.92 -8.97
N THR A 135 -2.99 32.34 -9.69
CA THR A 135 -3.07 33.43 -10.70
C THR A 135 -3.44 32.86 -12.06
N VAL A 136 -4.33 33.54 -12.78
CA VAL A 136 -4.72 33.15 -14.15
C VAL A 136 -3.75 33.81 -15.14
N ASN A 137 -2.84 33.02 -15.71
CA ASN A 137 -1.87 33.47 -16.72
C ASN A 137 -2.10 32.73 -18.07
N GLU A 138 -1.57 33.27 -19.18
CA GLU A 138 -1.66 32.66 -20.53
C GLU A 138 -1.12 31.22 -20.58
N TYR A 139 -0.21 30.86 -19.68
CA TYR A 139 0.36 29.51 -19.56
C TYR A 139 -0.54 28.51 -18.80
N TYR A 140 -1.49 28.97 -17.98
CA TYR A 140 -2.39 28.14 -17.17
C TYR A 140 -3.86 28.60 -17.33
N PRO A 141 -4.52 28.27 -18.45
CA PRO A 141 -5.89 28.67 -18.69
C PRO A 141 -6.86 27.90 -17.77
N ALA A 142 -7.89 28.59 -17.28
CA ALA A 142 -8.97 27.94 -16.54
C ALA A 142 -9.76 27.01 -17.48
N VAL A 143 -9.76 25.71 -17.19
CA VAL A 143 -10.46 24.71 -18.00
C VAL A 143 -11.89 24.54 -17.45
N PRO A 144 -12.94 24.72 -18.28
CA PRO A 144 -14.30 24.44 -17.87
C PRO A 144 -14.57 22.92 -17.88
N THR A 145 -15.19 22.41 -16.82
CA THR A 145 -15.60 20.99 -16.72
C THR A 145 -17.06 20.78 -17.14
N LEU A 146 -17.41 19.53 -17.45
CA LEU A 146 -18.79 19.11 -17.78
C LEU A 146 -19.80 19.41 -16.66
N ALA A 147 -19.32 19.51 -15.42
CA ALA A 147 -20.10 19.88 -14.24
C ALA A 147 -20.29 21.40 -14.07
N GLY A 148 -19.74 22.22 -14.98
CA GLY A 148 -19.86 23.69 -14.94
C GLY A 148 -18.83 24.41 -14.06
N ASN A 149 -17.95 23.68 -13.38
CA ASN A 149 -16.91 24.25 -12.51
C ASN A 149 -15.63 24.61 -13.29
N LYS A 150 -14.93 25.65 -12.84
CA LYS A 150 -13.62 26.05 -13.37
C LYS A 150 -12.52 25.29 -12.61
N VAL A 151 -11.68 24.57 -13.33
CA VAL A 151 -10.47 23.92 -12.78
C VAL A 151 -9.27 24.82 -13.06
N LEU A 152 -8.50 25.09 -12.01
CA LEU A 152 -7.25 25.85 -12.07
C LEU A 152 -6.19 25.13 -11.24
N GLU A 153 -5.38 24.31 -11.91
CA GLU A 153 -4.31 23.55 -11.26
C GLU A 153 -3.17 24.47 -10.83
N ASN A 154 -2.77 24.38 -9.56
CA ASN A 154 -1.62 25.12 -9.05
C ASN A 154 -0.35 24.25 -9.09
N PRO A 155 0.67 24.56 -9.92
CA PRO A 155 1.88 23.74 -10.07
C PRO A 155 2.77 23.70 -8.82
N ARG A 156 2.52 24.58 -7.85
CA ARG A 156 3.17 24.56 -6.52
C ARG A 156 2.61 23.47 -5.61
N ASN A 157 1.43 22.93 -5.90
CA ASN A 157 0.88 21.81 -5.15
C ASN A 157 1.56 20.52 -5.61
N ARG A 158 2.31 19.86 -4.71
CA ARG A 158 3.10 18.67 -5.04
C ARG A 158 3.01 17.64 -3.93
N GLU A 159 2.96 16.36 -4.32
CA GLU A 159 3.12 15.24 -3.40
C GLU A 159 4.61 15.11 -3.02
N LEU A 160 4.91 15.14 -1.72
CA LEU A 160 6.26 14.98 -1.17
C LEU A 160 6.63 13.50 -1.00
N GLY A 161 5.64 12.63 -0.79
CA GLY A 161 5.82 11.19 -0.63
C GLY A 161 4.99 10.59 0.51
N ALA A 162 5.31 9.34 0.86
CA ALA A 162 4.58 8.53 1.83
C ALA A 162 5.47 8.07 3.00
N LEU A 163 4.96 8.18 4.23
CA LEU A 163 5.57 7.64 5.44
C LEU A 163 4.95 6.29 5.81
N LEU A 164 5.80 5.33 6.19
CA LEU A 164 5.45 3.96 6.58
C LEU A 164 5.95 3.67 8.00
N HIS A 165 5.45 4.41 8.98
CA HIS A 165 5.89 4.30 10.38
C HIS A 165 5.00 3.39 11.23
N HIS A 166 3.79 3.10 10.77
CA HIS A 166 2.78 2.33 11.47
C HIS A 166 2.52 1.00 10.75
N SER A 167 1.97 0.03 11.48
CA SER A 167 1.59 -1.29 10.93
C SER A 167 0.07 -1.55 11.02
N ALA A 168 -0.72 -0.49 11.16
CA ALA A 168 -2.17 -0.53 11.30
C ALA A 168 -2.79 0.79 10.78
N PRO A 169 -4.13 0.85 10.61
CA PRO A 169 -4.83 2.04 10.15
C PRO A 169 -4.51 3.29 10.97
N ILE A 170 -4.35 4.43 10.29
CA ILE A 170 -4.10 5.71 10.94
C ILE A 170 -5.41 6.30 11.48
N THR A 171 -5.42 6.67 12.76
CA THR A 171 -6.63 7.15 13.45
C THR A 171 -6.64 8.67 13.62
N ALA A 172 -5.49 9.26 13.95
CA ALA A 172 -5.35 10.69 14.16
C ALA A 172 -3.99 11.21 13.68
N ILE A 173 -4.00 12.41 13.09
CA ILE A 173 -2.81 13.13 12.64
C ILE A 173 -2.91 14.56 13.14
N HIS A 174 -1.83 15.09 13.71
CA HIS A 174 -1.80 16.46 14.21
C HIS A 174 -0.43 17.11 14.03
N PHE A 175 -0.43 18.38 13.61
CA PHE A 175 0.76 19.24 13.58
C PHE A 175 0.73 20.18 14.79
N PRO A 176 1.40 19.87 15.92
CA PRO A 176 1.52 20.82 17.02
C PRO A 176 2.39 22.02 16.64
N SER A 177 3.40 21.82 15.81
CA SER A 177 4.27 22.86 15.26
C SER A 177 4.54 22.58 13.79
N ARG A 178 5.09 23.57 13.07
CA ARG A 178 5.59 23.35 11.71
C ARG A 178 6.74 22.34 11.65
N SER A 179 7.46 22.15 12.76
CA SER A 179 8.66 21.30 12.85
C SER A 179 8.38 19.83 13.21
N LYS A 180 7.19 19.51 13.72
CA LYS A 180 6.84 18.18 14.21
C LYS A 180 5.46 17.73 13.72
N LEU A 181 5.38 16.48 13.30
CA LEU A 181 4.17 15.78 12.91
C LEU A 181 3.95 14.63 13.90
N LEU A 182 2.76 14.57 14.51
CA LEU A 182 2.36 13.44 15.33
C LEU A 182 1.31 12.60 14.60
N VAL A 183 1.50 11.29 14.61
CA VAL A 183 0.60 10.33 13.98
C VAL A 183 0.27 9.23 14.99
N ALA A 184 -1.01 8.92 15.15
CA ALA A 184 -1.48 7.81 15.95
C ALA A 184 -2.16 6.76 15.07
N ALA A 185 -1.98 5.49 15.42
CA ALA A 185 -2.55 4.36 14.71
C ALA A 185 -3.18 3.34 15.66
N GLU A 186 -3.91 2.39 15.07
CA GLU A 186 -4.54 1.27 15.80
C GLU A 186 -3.51 0.26 16.35
N ASP A 187 -2.23 0.38 16.00
CA ASP A 187 -1.13 -0.46 16.53
C ASP A 187 -0.66 -0.07 17.95
N ASN A 188 -1.42 0.78 18.63
CA ASN A 188 -1.11 1.38 19.94
C ASN A 188 0.13 2.29 19.93
N THR A 189 0.59 2.77 18.78
CA THR A 189 1.74 3.68 18.71
C THR A 189 1.34 5.09 18.29
N ILE A 190 2.01 6.07 18.89
CA ILE A 190 1.99 7.47 18.49
C ILE A 190 3.42 7.83 18.08
N SER A 191 3.64 8.05 16.79
CA SER A 191 4.95 8.43 16.25
C SER A 191 5.09 9.94 16.22
N VAL A 192 6.26 10.44 16.62
CA VAL A 192 6.65 11.85 16.55
C VAL A 192 7.69 11.99 15.47
N THR A 193 7.32 12.61 14.35
CA THR A 193 8.17 12.75 13.16
C THR A 193 8.62 14.20 13.00
N LYS A 194 9.89 14.42 12.67
CA LYS A 194 10.43 15.76 12.37
C LYS A 194 10.12 16.11 10.92
N THR A 195 9.59 17.31 10.65
CA THR A 195 9.16 17.68 9.29
C THR A 195 10.28 18.12 8.36
N ARG A 196 11.50 18.37 8.87
CA ARG A 196 12.68 18.70 8.05
C ARG A 196 13.12 17.50 7.21
N ASP A 197 13.34 16.37 7.87
CA ASP A 197 13.95 15.17 7.27
C ASP A 197 13.00 13.97 7.24
N TRP A 198 11.77 14.15 7.73
CA TRP A 198 10.74 13.10 7.87
C TRP A 198 11.16 11.89 8.71
N THR A 199 12.17 12.06 9.57
CA THR A 199 12.66 11.01 10.47
C THR A 199 11.81 10.93 11.75
N VAL A 200 11.52 9.72 12.21
CA VAL A 200 10.86 9.49 13.51
C VAL A 200 11.84 9.79 14.63
N VAL A 201 11.47 10.74 15.50
CA VAL A 201 12.24 11.13 16.69
C VAL A 201 11.93 10.19 17.86
N SER A 202 10.64 9.89 18.07
CA SER A 202 10.21 9.03 19.17
C SER A 202 8.91 8.30 18.84
N ASN A 203 8.77 7.10 19.38
CA ASN A 203 7.55 6.30 19.32
C ASN A 203 7.01 6.11 20.73
N ILE A 204 5.83 6.65 21.00
CA ILE A 204 5.13 6.50 22.26
C ILE A 204 4.18 5.32 22.12
N LYS A 205 4.38 4.27 22.92
CA LYS A 205 3.57 3.06 22.87
C LYS A 205 2.56 3.04 24.00
N ALA A 206 1.27 3.08 23.65
CA ALA A 206 0.19 2.80 24.57
C ALA A 206 0.20 1.30 24.93
N PRO A 207 0.01 0.94 26.22
CA PRO A 207 -0.03 -0.46 26.64
C PRO A 207 -1.30 -1.15 26.13
N HIS A 208 -1.24 -2.47 25.96
CA HIS A 208 -2.43 -3.26 25.58
C HIS A 208 -3.39 -3.38 26.77
N PRO A 209 -4.71 -3.19 26.55
CA PRO A 209 -5.70 -3.38 27.60
C PRO A 209 -5.73 -4.83 28.07
N LYS A 210 -5.95 -5.03 29.38
CA LYS A 210 -6.16 -6.36 29.95
C LYS A 210 -7.58 -6.82 29.59
N VAL A 211 -7.70 -8.05 29.09
CA VAL A 211 -9.00 -8.65 28.72
C VAL A 211 -9.87 -8.78 29.97
N GLN A 212 -10.92 -7.96 30.08
CA GLN A 212 -11.98 -8.09 31.10
C GLN A 212 -13.26 -8.56 30.42
N GLY A 213 -13.49 -9.87 30.44
CA GLY A 213 -14.70 -10.48 29.91
C GLY A 213 -14.89 -10.30 28.39
N ARG A 214 -15.98 -10.86 27.87
CA ARG A 214 -16.39 -10.73 26.47
C ARG A 214 -17.26 -9.47 26.34
N PRO A 215 -16.82 -8.38 25.70
CA PRO A 215 -17.75 -7.34 25.29
C PRO A 215 -18.72 -7.95 24.26
N SER A 216 -20.02 -7.82 24.53
CA SER A 216 -21.07 -8.28 23.62
C SER A 216 -21.06 -7.38 22.38
N GLY A 217 -20.69 -7.94 21.22
CA GLY A 217 -20.92 -7.30 19.93
C GLY A 217 -19.73 -7.16 18.96
N ASP A 218 -18.52 -7.61 19.30
CA ASP A 218 -17.36 -7.44 18.40
C ASP A 218 -16.93 -8.77 17.74
N THR A 219 -16.66 -8.73 16.43
CA THR A 219 -16.29 -9.87 15.56
C THR A 219 -14.83 -10.31 15.71
N ALA A 220 -14.16 -9.86 16.78
CA ALA A 220 -12.76 -10.18 17.02
C ALA A 220 -12.57 -11.71 17.20
N PRO A 221 -11.55 -12.31 16.55
CA PRO A 221 -11.26 -13.73 16.71
C PRO A 221 -10.98 -14.06 18.19
N PRO A 222 -11.28 -15.29 18.64
CA PRO A 222 -11.12 -15.68 20.04
C PRO A 222 -9.70 -15.37 20.56
N GLY A 223 -9.61 -14.48 21.55
CA GLY A 223 -8.36 -13.99 22.15
C GLY A 223 -7.91 -12.59 21.70
N GLY A 224 -8.59 -11.95 20.74
CA GLY A 224 -8.31 -10.57 20.33
C GLY A 224 -8.94 -9.55 21.27
N SER A 225 -8.13 -8.70 21.92
CA SER A 225 -8.61 -7.52 22.63
C SER A 225 -8.70 -6.32 21.68
N PRO A 226 -9.78 -5.52 21.68
CA PRO A 226 -9.77 -4.24 20.98
C PRO A 226 -8.65 -3.38 21.59
N SER A 227 -7.67 -3.03 20.79
CA SER A 227 -6.54 -2.19 21.19
C SER A 227 -6.24 -1.22 20.06
N GLY A 228 -5.94 0.02 20.41
CA GLY A 228 -5.56 1.08 19.48
C GLY A 228 -5.66 2.44 20.15
N VAL A 229 -5.10 3.48 19.55
CA VAL A 229 -5.34 4.87 19.98
C VAL A 229 -6.45 5.45 19.13
N ASN A 230 -7.56 5.89 19.74
CA ASN A 230 -8.68 6.50 19.03
C ASN A 230 -8.34 7.94 18.60
N ASP A 231 -7.84 8.73 19.54
CA ASP A 231 -7.46 10.12 19.31
C ASP A 231 -6.45 10.59 20.36
N PHE A 232 -5.76 11.69 20.04
CA PHE A 232 -4.84 12.35 20.97
C PHE A 232 -4.88 13.87 20.80
N ALA A 233 -4.62 14.60 21.89
CA ALA A 233 -4.59 16.05 21.90
C ALA A 233 -3.33 16.54 22.61
N VAL A 234 -2.57 17.41 21.93
CA VAL A 234 -1.34 18.01 22.46
C VAL A 234 -1.68 19.32 23.16
N HIS A 235 -1.17 19.52 24.37
CA HIS A 235 -1.33 20.77 25.10
C HIS A 235 -0.57 21.91 24.41
N PRO A 236 -1.06 23.17 24.40
CA PRO A 236 -0.40 24.31 23.74
C PRO A 236 1.08 24.53 24.15
N SER A 237 1.44 24.17 25.38
CA SER A 237 2.83 24.20 25.87
C SER A 237 3.78 23.20 25.20
N MET A 238 3.27 22.26 24.39
CA MET A 238 3.99 21.16 23.73
C MET A 238 4.73 20.19 24.65
N LYS A 239 4.54 20.30 25.97
CA LYS A 239 5.16 19.40 26.96
C LYS A 239 4.28 18.22 27.34
N LEU A 240 2.97 18.36 27.19
CA LEU A 240 1.98 17.38 27.62
C LEU A 240 1.11 16.95 26.44
N MET A 241 0.67 15.69 26.46
CA MET A 241 -0.25 15.12 25.48
C MET A 241 -1.24 14.18 26.17
N LEU A 242 -2.50 14.27 25.79
CA LEU A 242 -3.55 13.34 26.20
C LEU A 242 -3.82 12.35 25.07
N SER A 243 -4.07 11.09 25.41
CA SER A 243 -4.51 10.07 24.45
C SER A 243 -5.64 9.24 25.03
N VAL A 244 -6.58 8.84 24.20
CA VAL A 244 -7.61 7.85 24.55
C VAL A 244 -7.46 6.61 23.68
N GLY A 245 -7.58 5.45 24.32
CA GLY A 245 -7.44 4.15 23.68
C GLY A 245 -8.79 3.47 23.40
N LYS A 246 -8.80 2.63 22.37
CA LYS A 246 -9.92 1.75 22.03
C LYS A 246 -10.06 0.64 23.07
N GLY A 247 -11.27 0.41 23.56
CA GLY A 247 -11.56 -0.58 24.61
C GLY A 247 -11.05 -0.23 26.02
N GLU A 248 -10.46 0.97 26.22
CA GLU A 248 -10.05 1.45 27.54
C GLU A 248 -11.02 2.51 28.07
N LYS A 249 -11.56 2.28 29.28
CA LYS A 249 -12.34 3.29 30.04
C LYS A 249 -11.42 4.30 30.76
N CYS A 250 -10.30 4.65 30.14
CA CYS A 250 -9.33 5.57 30.73
C CYS A 250 -8.64 6.42 29.66
N MET A 251 -8.24 7.62 30.07
CA MET A 251 -7.40 8.53 29.31
C MET A 251 -5.99 8.55 29.92
N ARG A 252 -4.97 8.72 29.08
CA ARG A 252 -3.57 8.74 29.51
C ARG A 252 -2.96 10.10 29.23
N LEU A 253 -2.20 10.58 30.22
CA LEU A 253 -1.38 11.79 30.10
C LEU A 253 0.07 11.36 29.84
N TRP A 254 0.68 11.95 28.82
CA TRP A 254 2.05 11.72 28.37
C TRP A 254 2.87 12.99 28.52
N ASN A 255 4.10 12.83 28.99
CA ASN A 255 5.11 13.89 28.95
C ASN A 255 5.91 13.75 27.65
N LEU A 256 5.74 14.71 26.74
CA LEU A 256 6.39 14.71 25.42
C LEU A 256 7.90 14.97 25.49
N VAL A 257 8.40 15.57 26.58
CA VAL A 257 9.83 15.80 26.79
C VAL A 257 10.55 14.49 27.15
N THR A 258 9.96 13.69 28.03
CA THR A 258 10.56 12.42 28.47
C THR A 258 10.11 11.21 27.65
N GLY A 259 9.05 11.36 26.84
CA GLY A 259 8.40 10.25 26.12
C GLY A 259 7.73 9.23 27.05
N ARG A 260 7.60 9.53 28.34
CA ARG A 260 7.04 8.63 29.36
C ARG A 260 5.63 9.06 29.76
N LYS A 261 4.85 8.08 30.19
CA LYS A 261 3.53 8.27 30.77
C LYS A 261 3.64 9.09 32.07
N ALA A 262 2.87 10.18 32.15
CA ALA A 262 2.77 11.05 33.31
C ALA A 262 1.62 10.65 34.25
N GLY A 263 0.48 10.19 33.71
CA GLY A 263 -0.70 9.85 34.52
C GLY A 263 -1.76 9.03 33.78
N VAL A 264 -2.76 8.54 34.52
CA VAL A 264 -4.00 7.93 33.99
C VAL A 264 -5.18 8.54 34.70
N LEU A 265 -6.19 8.91 33.92
CA LEU A 265 -7.51 9.28 34.39
C LEU A 265 -8.47 8.16 33.99
N ASN A 266 -9.08 7.50 34.98
CA ASN A 266 -10.10 6.48 34.73
C ASN A 266 -11.47 7.15 34.69
N PHE A 267 -12.29 6.81 33.69
CA PHE A 267 -13.67 7.26 33.62
C PHE A 267 -14.49 6.47 34.65
N THR A 268 -14.92 7.16 35.71
CA THR A 268 -15.79 6.56 36.73
C THR A 268 -17.17 6.28 36.15
N LYS A 269 -17.90 5.35 36.77
CA LYS A 269 -19.27 5.00 36.36
C LYS A 269 -20.18 6.23 36.30
N ASP A 270 -19.99 7.17 37.22
CA ASP A 270 -20.76 8.42 37.31
C ASP A 270 -20.55 9.30 36.06
N ILE A 271 -19.31 9.40 35.55
CA ILE A 271 -19.00 10.15 34.32
C ILE A 271 -19.69 9.48 33.13
N LEU A 272 -19.61 8.16 33.00
CA LEU A 272 -20.23 7.42 31.88
C LEU A 272 -21.76 7.50 31.91
N GLN A 273 -22.36 7.42 33.10
CA GLN A 273 -23.80 7.60 33.29
C GLN A 273 -24.24 9.04 32.96
N SER A 274 -23.42 10.05 33.30
CA SER A 274 -23.71 11.45 33.00
C SER A 274 -23.83 11.74 31.50
N VAL A 275 -23.15 10.95 30.68
CA VAL A 275 -23.16 11.01 29.20
C VAL A 275 -24.16 10.01 28.58
N LYS A 276 -24.97 9.34 29.42
CA LYS A 276 -25.98 8.35 29.02
C LYS A 276 -25.42 7.18 28.20
N GLU A 277 -24.19 6.77 28.50
CA GLU A 277 -23.65 5.53 27.96
C GLU A 277 -24.23 4.31 28.68
N GLY A 278 -24.77 3.36 27.92
CA GLY A 278 -25.39 2.17 28.47
C GLY A 278 -24.39 1.23 29.14
N LYS A 279 -24.87 0.35 30.02
CA LYS A 279 -24.05 -0.68 30.71
C LYS A 279 -23.31 -1.62 29.74
N TRP A 280 -23.82 -1.76 28.52
CA TRP A 280 -23.29 -2.62 27.45
C TRP A 280 -22.40 -1.89 26.44
N ASN A 281 -22.28 -0.56 26.53
CA ASN A 281 -21.37 0.19 25.66
C ASN A 281 -19.91 0.06 26.13
N THR A 282 -18.98 0.19 25.18
CA THR A 282 -17.53 0.04 25.41
C THR A 282 -16.97 1.08 26.39
N GLY A 283 -17.60 2.27 26.48
CA GLY A 283 -17.20 3.33 27.40
C GLY A 283 -15.86 3.98 27.05
N GLU A 284 -15.46 3.90 25.78
CA GLU A 284 -14.23 4.50 25.28
C GLU A 284 -14.47 5.96 24.86
N GLY A 285 -13.49 6.83 25.13
CA GLY A 285 -13.52 8.17 24.54
C GLY A 285 -13.14 8.11 23.06
N ARG A 286 -13.83 8.89 22.23
CA ARG A 286 -13.65 8.90 20.77
C ARG A 286 -12.81 10.08 20.29
N ARG A 287 -12.96 11.26 20.89
CA ARG A 287 -12.21 12.47 20.53
C ARG A 287 -11.75 13.24 21.77
N ILE A 288 -10.64 13.98 21.65
CA ILE A 288 -10.12 14.85 22.71
C ILE A 288 -9.69 16.18 22.09
N VAL A 289 -9.99 17.30 22.75
CA VAL A 289 -9.55 18.63 22.31
C VAL A 289 -9.19 19.49 23.50
N TRP A 290 -8.08 20.22 23.39
CA TRP A 290 -7.67 21.26 24.33
C TRP A 290 -8.24 22.62 23.92
N ASN A 291 -8.58 23.44 24.93
CA ASN A 291 -8.78 24.88 24.77
C ASN A 291 -7.46 25.55 24.32
N SER A 292 -7.52 26.67 23.59
CA SER A 292 -6.34 27.39 23.09
C SER A 292 -5.37 27.81 24.22
N GLN A 293 -5.91 28.12 25.40
CA GLN A 293 -5.13 28.48 26.59
C GLN A 293 -4.57 27.27 27.34
N GLY A 294 -5.12 26.06 27.11
CA GLY A 294 -4.72 24.82 27.80
C GLY A 294 -5.23 24.68 29.24
N THR A 295 -6.19 25.51 29.67
CA THR A 295 -6.77 25.50 31.02
C THR A 295 -7.83 24.40 31.21
N GLU A 296 -8.51 24.01 30.14
CA GLU A 296 -9.51 22.95 30.12
C GLU A 296 -9.39 22.08 28.85
N PHE A 297 -9.89 20.86 28.93
CA PHE A 297 -9.98 19.94 27.80
C PHE A 297 -11.32 19.21 27.78
N ALA A 298 -11.82 18.91 26.58
CA ALA A 298 -13.04 18.15 26.39
C ALA A 298 -12.72 16.73 25.91
N VAL A 299 -13.47 15.75 26.41
CA VAL A 299 -13.47 14.36 25.94
C VAL A 299 -14.86 14.02 25.41
N ALA A 300 -14.95 13.64 24.14
CA ALA A 300 -16.20 13.21 23.52
C ALA A 300 -16.37 11.69 23.61
N PHE A 301 -17.59 11.30 23.95
CA PHE A 301 -18.10 9.93 23.93
C PHE A 301 -19.13 9.80 22.79
N GLU A 302 -19.79 8.64 22.67
CA GLU A 302 -20.73 8.41 21.56
C GLU A 302 -21.92 9.39 21.56
N TRP A 303 -22.49 9.66 22.74
CA TRP A 303 -23.75 10.41 22.87
C TRP A 303 -23.61 11.80 23.52
N GLY A 304 -22.42 12.17 23.97
CA GLY A 304 -22.17 13.46 24.63
C GLY A 304 -20.69 13.66 24.94
N ALA A 305 -20.33 14.82 25.47
CA ALA A 305 -18.96 15.16 25.82
C ALA A 305 -18.86 15.67 27.26
N VAL A 306 -17.70 15.48 27.89
CA VAL A 306 -17.40 15.98 29.23
C VAL A 306 -16.19 16.88 29.15
N VAL A 307 -16.30 18.07 29.73
CA VAL A 307 -15.21 19.01 29.88
C VAL A 307 -14.56 18.80 31.24
N PHE A 308 -13.23 18.79 31.24
CA PHE A 308 -12.39 18.64 32.42
C PHE A 308 -11.52 19.88 32.57
N GLY A 309 -11.35 20.33 33.81
CA GLY A 309 -10.35 21.34 34.14
C GLY A 309 -8.92 20.78 34.10
N ILE A 310 -7.93 21.65 34.22
CA ILE A 310 -6.50 21.26 34.31
C ILE A 310 -6.23 20.26 35.44
N ASP A 311 -6.99 20.33 36.53
CA ASP A 311 -6.93 19.43 37.69
C ASP A 311 -7.56 18.05 37.42
N SER A 312 -7.97 17.78 36.18
CA SER A 312 -8.61 16.52 35.78
C SER A 312 -9.97 16.25 36.44
N THR A 313 -10.61 17.29 36.97
CA THR A 313 -11.96 17.23 37.54
C THR A 313 -13.00 17.60 36.48
N PRO A 314 -14.12 16.87 36.38
CA PRO A 314 -15.17 17.19 35.41
C PRO A 314 -15.85 18.50 35.78
N THR A 315 -15.81 19.49 34.89
CA THR A 315 -16.39 20.82 35.09
C THR A 315 -17.82 20.88 34.57
N CYS A 316 -18.08 20.36 33.36
CA CYS A 316 -19.41 20.36 32.76
C CYS A 316 -19.61 19.19 31.79
N ARG A 317 -20.88 18.82 31.58
CA ARG A 317 -21.30 17.88 30.55
C ARG A 317 -22.03 18.59 29.41
N VAL A 318 -21.83 18.09 28.21
CA VAL A 318 -22.36 18.61 26.95
C VAL A 318 -23.20 17.52 26.30
N PHE A 319 -24.48 17.81 26.10
CA PHE A 319 -25.44 16.88 25.51
C PHE A 319 -26.27 17.58 24.42
N PRO A 320 -26.30 17.05 23.18
CA PRO A 320 -27.17 17.59 22.14
C PRO A 320 -28.63 17.17 22.39
N SER A 321 -29.55 18.14 22.29
CA SER A 321 -31.00 17.94 22.26
C SER A 321 -31.51 18.34 20.88
N PRO A 322 -32.02 17.43 20.02
CA PRO A 322 -32.30 15.99 20.18
C PRO A 322 -31.05 15.09 20.22
N ARG A 323 -31.22 13.88 20.79
CA ARG A 323 -30.13 12.91 21.01
C ARG A 323 -29.57 12.43 19.67
N SER A 324 -28.31 12.77 19.42
CA SER A 324 -27.57 12.39 18.21
C SER A 324 -26.11 12.09 18.56
N LYS A 325 -25.42 11.31 17.72
CA LYS A 325 -24.02 10.95 17.96
C LYS A 325 -23.09 12.14 17.68
N LEU A 326 -22.04 12.25 18.49
CA LEU A 326 -21.02 13.28 18.30
C LEU A 326 -19.96 12.82 17.30
N HIS A 327 -19.67 13.65 16.29
CA HIS A 327 -18.67 13.34 15.27
C HIS A 327 -17.34 14.07 15.53
N GLN A 328 -17.40 15.38 15.75
CA GLN A 328 -16.23 16.25 15.94
C GLN A 328 -16.55 17.35 16.94
N MET A 329 -15.52 17.82 17.64
CA MET A 329 -15.60 18.98 18.52
C MET A 329 -14.40 19.90 18.29
N LYS A 330 -14.55 21.20 18.52
CA LYS A 330 -13.46 22.17 18.41
C LYS A 330 -13.76 23.38 19.30
N TYR A 331 -12.74 23.85 20.02
CA TYR A 331 -12.82 25.14 20.69
C TYR A 331 -12.64 26.29 19.70
N VAL A 332 -13.47 27.32 19.85
CA VAL A 332 -13.51 28.52 19.04
C VAL A 332 -13.20 29.70 19.95
N PRO A 333 -12.00 30.32 19.82
CA PRO A 333 -11.68 31.50 20.61
C PRO A 333 -12.52 32.69 20.14
N LEU A 334 -13.17 33.40 21.07
CA LEU A 334 -13.88 34.64 20.78
C LEU A 334 -12.99 35.85 21.13
N GLY A 335 -12.37 36.46 20.12
CA GLY A 335 -11.56 37.66 20.25
C GLY A 335 -10.07 37.42 20.52
N SER A 336 -9.27 38.46 20.31
CA SER A 336 -7.79 38.45 20.41
C SER A 336 -7.25 39.07 21.71
N SER A 337 -8.07 39.26 22.74
CA SER A 337 -7.64 39.70 24.07
C SER A 337 -7.33 38.52 25.00
N GLU A 338 -6.47 38.73 25.99
CA GLU A 338 -5.93 37.70 26.90
C GLU A 338 -6.99 36.95 27.73
N ASP A 339 -8.22 37.48 27.80
CA ASP A 339 -9.41 36.88 28.47
C ASP A 339 -10.50 36.41 27.49
N ALA A 340 -10.13 35.97 26.28
CA ALA A 340 -11.07 35.50 25.26
C ALA A 340 -11.99 34.37 25.79
N ASN A 341 -13.31 34.52 25.60
CA ASN A 341 -14.27 33.48 25.94
C ASN A 341 -14.20 32.33 24.92
N GLU A 342 -13.87 31.14 25.42
CA GLU A 342 -13.97 29.81 24.78
C GLU A 342 -15.40 29.41 24.40
N LEU A 343 -15.79 29.22 23.13
CA LEU A 343 -16.98 28.42 22.80
C LEU A 343 -16.57 27.02 22.31
N LEU A 344 -17.23 25.98 22.82
CA LEU A 344 -17.07 24.62 22.34
C LEU A 344 -18.08 24.36 21.23
N ALA A 345 -17.62 24.25 19.99
CA ALA A 345 -18.44 23.85 18.86
C ALA A 345 -18.45 22.32 18.75
N VAL A 346 -19.64 21.73 18.67
CA VAL A 346 -19.86 20.28 18.59
C VAL A 346 -20.71 19.97 17.37
N SER A 347 -20.25 19.05 16.52
CA SER A 347 -21.01 18.56 15.37
C SER A 347 -21.70 17.25 15.68
N THR A 348 -22.98 17.17 15.31
CA THR A 348 -23.79 15.96 15.45
C THR A 348 -24.00 15.24 14.13
N GLU A 349 -24.41 13.97 14.20
CA GLU A 349 -24.80 13.12 13.06
C GLU A 349 -26.08 13.57 12.33
N ASP A 350 -26.80 14.56 12.86
CA ASP A 350 -27.97 15.16 12.20
C ASP A 350 -27.59 16.37 11.33
N GLY A 351 -26.30 16.55 11.03
CA GLY A 351 -25.79 17.67 10.24
C GLY A 351 -25.81 19.02 10.98
N ARG A 352 -26.01 19.02 12.31
CA ARG A 352 -26.08 20.25 13.13
C ARG A 352 -24.73 20.55 13.77
N VAL A 353 -24.43 21.84 13.92
CA VAL A 353 -23.30 22.33 14.72
C VAL A 353 -23.86 23.16 15.86
N VAL A 354 -23.64 22.72 17.09
CA VAL A 354 -24.15 23.36 18.31
C VAL A 354 -22.97 23.98 19.05
N PHE A 355 -23.14 25.23 19.50
CA PHE A 355 -22.14 25.95 20.29
C PHE A 355 -22.53 25.90 21.76
N TYR A 356 -21.58 25.50 22.61
CA TYR A 356 -21.73 25.43 24.06
C TYR A 356 -20.78 26.40 24.74
N SER A 357 -21.27 27.10 25.77
CA SER A 357 -20.44 27.93 26.64
C SER A 357 -20.00 27.12 27.85
N THR A 358 -18.69 27.03 28.10
CA THR A 358 -18.14 26.28 29.24
C THR A 358 -18.23 27.04 30.57
N LYS A 359 -18.52 28.36 30.53
CA LYS A 359 -18.61 29.22 31.72
C LYS A 359 -20.03 29.36 32.30
N LYS A 360 -21.08 29.14 31.49
CA LYS A 360 -22.48 29.17 31.94
C LYS A 360 -23.00 27.75 32.18
N LEU A 361 -23.32 27.46 33.44
CA LEU A 361 -23.72 26.14 33.90
C LEU A 361 -25.17 26.14 34.39
N ARG A 362 -25.97 25.20 33.90
CA ARG A 362 -27.31 24.90 34.43
C ARG A 362 -27.19 23.76 35.44
N GLN A 363 -27.78 23.93 36.63
CA GLN A 363 -27.85 22.87 37.64
C GLN A 363 -28.75 21.72 37.13
N PRO A 364 -28.44 20.45 37.47
CA PRO A 364 -29.26 19.31 37.07
C PRO A 364 -30.70 19.44 37.59
N GLU A 365 -31.69 19.07 36.76
CA GLU A 365 -33.10 19.04 37.16
C GLU A 365 -33.36 17.85 38.12
N ASP A 366 -34.29 18.02 39.07
CA ASP A 366 -34.63 17.00 40.07
C ASP A 366 -35.12 15.70 39.39
N GLY A 367 -34.23 14.70 39.29
CA GLY A 367 -34.49 13.43 38.61
C GLY A 367 -33.27 12.83 37.89
N ASP A 368 -32.20 13.60 37.67
CA ASP A 368 -30.94 13.09 37.12
C ASP A 368 -30.03 12.51 38.23
N GLU A 369 -29.62 11.24 38.11
CA GLU A 369 -28.77 10.53 39.09
C GLU A 369 -27.30 11.02 39.15
N SER A 370 -26.90 12.06 38.41
CA SER A 370 -25.50 12.51 38.29
C SER A 370 -25.26 13.94 38.81
N SER A 371 -24.16 14.16 39.54
CA SER A 371 -23.80 15.43 40.18
C SER A 371 -23.10 16.48 39.27
N ILE A 372 -22.91 16.19 37.98
CA ILE A 372 -22.16 17.04 37.04
C ILE A 372 -23.10 18.07 36.36
N PRO A 373 -22.77 19.38 36.37
CA PRO A 373 -23.63 20.42 35.81
C PRO A 373 -23.66 20.41 34.28
N HIS A 374 -24.78 20.86 33.71
CA HIS A 374 -25.02 20.89 32.27
C HIS A 374 -24.51 22.21 31.66
N ALA A 375 -23.72 22.15 30.58
CA ALA A 375 -23.30 23.34 29.84
C ALA A 375 -24.49 23.92 29.07
N GLU A 376 -24.73 25.22 29.17
CA GLU A 376 -25.82 25.86 28.41
C GLU A 376 -25.43 25.92 26.92
N ALA A 377 -26.29 25.38 26.05
CA ALA A 377 -26.18 25.64 24.61
C ALA A 377 -26.42 27.14 24.41
N SER A 378 -25.51 27.83 23.73
CA SER A 378 -25.62 29.28 23.57
C SER A 378 -26.73 29.63 22.57
N GLU A 379 -27.97 29.67 23.05
CA GLU A 379 -29.06 30.48 22.48
C GLU A 379 -29.17 31.85 23.18
N GLY A 380 -28.36 32.13 24.21
CA GLY A 380 -28.51 33.35 25.00
C GLY A 380 -27.29 33.79 25.82
N THR A 381 -26.97 35.08 25.67
CA THR A 381 -26.03 35.95 26.41
C THR A 381 -24.56 35.54 26.46
N VAL A 382 -23.78 36.10 25.54
CA VAL A 382 -22.40 36.53 25.81
C VAL A 382 -22.23 37.90 25.14
N SER A 383 -21.67 38.88 25.84
CA SER A 383 -21.18 40.13 25.23
C SER A 383 -19.91 39.80 24.45
N ILE A 384 -20.04 39.57 23.14
CA ILE A 384 -18.95 39.16 22.24
C ILE A 384 -18.66 40.34 21.28
N PRO A 385 -17.38 40.63 20.96
CA PRO A 385 -17.00 41.67 20.00
C PRO A 385 -17.51 41.43 18.56
N GLU A 386 -17.52 42.51 17.77
CA GLU A 386 -18.09 42.68 16.41
C GLU A 386 -17.38 41.89 15.28
N ASP A 387 -16.74 40.75 15.56
CA ASP A 387 -16.04 39.97 14.53
C ASP A 387 -16.97 38.93 13.85
N ASP A 388 -16.85 38.81 12.53
CA ASP A 388 -17.57 37.85 11.69
C ASP A 388 -16.80 36.51 11.57
N PHE A 389 -17.52 35.39 11.68
CA PHE A 389 -16.95 34.05 11.59
C PHE A 389 -17.36 33.33 10.31
N LEU A 390 -16.41 32.60 9.71
CA LEU A 390 -16.68 31.73 8.57
C LEU A 390 -16.68 30.27 9.04
N VAL A 391 -17.81 29.59 8.87
CA VAL A 391 -17.97 28.18 9.22
C VAL A 391 -18.11 27.35 7.95
N VAL A 392 -17.20 26.40 7.75
CA VAL A 392 -17.25 25.44 6.64
C VAL A 392 -17.75 24.11 7.19
N THR A 393 -18.91 23.66 6.70
CA THR A 393 -19.52 22.38 7.07
C THR A 393 -19.51 21.42 5.88
N ALA A 394 -19.23 20.14 6.09
CA ALA A 394 -19.32 19.12 5.05
C ALA A 394 -20.23 17.98 5.49
N ASN A 395 -21.10 17.52 4.57
CA ASN A 395 -21.92 16.34 4.73
C ASN A 395 -21.20 15.08 4.22
N SER A 396 -21.58 13.92 4.74
CA SER A 396 -21.13 12.60 4.28
C SER A 396 -21.40 12.39 2.79
N GLU A 397 -22.53 12.88 2.28
CA GLU A 397 -22.95 12.76 0.87
C GLU A 397 -22.11 13.57 -0.14
N GLY A 398 -21.11 14.35 0.30
CA GLY A 398 -20.22 15.08 -0.61
C GLY A 398 -20.49 16.57 -0.76
N VAL A 399 -21.50 17.09 -0.08
CA VAL A 399 -21.87 18.52 -0.11
C VAL A 399 -21.14 19.32 0.97
N VAL A 400 -20.39 20.34 0.57
CA VAL A 400 -19.71 21.30 1.43
C VAL A 400 -20.43 22.64 1.40
N ARG A 401 -20.74 23.22 2.56
CA ARG A 401 -21.42 24.51 2.72
C ARG A 401 -20.54 25.48 3.47
N VAL A 402 -20.52 26.73 3.01
CA VAL A 402 -19.83 27.84 3.67
C VAL A 402 -20.87 28.78 4.26
N TRP A 403 -20.78 29.01 5.57
CA TRP A 403 -21.69 29.84 6.35
C TRP A 403 -20.94 31.07 6.89
N LEU A 404 -21.61 32.21 6.89
CA LEU A 404 -21.21 33.40 7.60
C LEU A 404 -22.03 33.51 8.89
N VAL A 405 -21.35 33.61 10.02
CA VAL A 405 -21.98 33.81 11.33
C VAL A 405 -21.51 35.15 11.88
N HIS A 406 -22.42 36.11 11.96
CA HIS A 406 -22.16 37.39 12.60
C HIS A 406 -22.12 37.19 14.13
N GLY A 407 -21.07 37.69 14.80
CA GLY A 407 -20.93 37.60 16.25
C GLY A 407 -22.10 38.20 17.04
N THR A 408 -22.80 39.19 16.45
CA THR A 408 -23.97 39.86 17.04
C THR A 408 -25.26 39.01 17.04
N ALA A 409 -25.36 38.01 16.17
CA ALA A 409 -26.54 37.15 16.05
C ALA A 409 -26.64 36.08 17.15
N LEU A 410 -25.54 35.78 17.86
CA LEU A 410 -25.54 34.91 19.04
C LEU A 410 -26.15 35.60 20.31
N GLY A 411 -26.70 36.82 20.18
CA GLY A 411 -27.08 37.67 21.31
C GLY A 411 -28.52 38.21 21.39
N ARG A 412 -29.46 37.91 20.47
CA ARG A 412 -30.84 38.45 20.56
C ARG A 412 -31.79 37.51 21.32
N GLU A 413 -32.18 37.91 22.53
CA GLU A 413 -33.38 37.38 23.20
C GLU A 413 -34.65 37.84 22.47
N THR A 414 -35.52 36.92 22.06
CA THR A 414 -36.95 37.23 21.96
C THR A 414 -37.74 36.25 22.81
N ALA A 415 -38.11 36.74 24.00
CA ALA A 415 -39.04 36.09 24.91
C ALA A 415 -40.40 35.86 24.22
N LYS A 416 -40.75 34.59 24.01
CA LYS A 416 -42.10 34.00 24.22
C LYS A 416 -42.03 32.50 23.97
N GLN A 417 -42.07 31.73 25.05
CA GLN A 417 -42.41 30.31 25.03
C GLN A 417 -43.76 30.14 24.34
N SER A 418 -43.73 29.58 23.13
CA SER A 418 -44.89 28.96 22.50
C SER A 418 -44.47 27.58 22.01
N SER A 419 -45.36 26.62 22.25
CA SER A 419 -45.14 25.18 22.30
C SER A 419 -44.98 24.50 20.93
N ASP A 420 -44.08 25.00 20.09
CA ASP A 420 -43.63 24.34 18.84
C ASP A 420 -42.21 24.84 18.50
N SER A 421 -41.18 24.24 19.11
CA SER A 421 -39.78 24.65 18.93
C SER A 421 -39.21 24.11 17.61
N LYS A 422 -39.33 24.89 16.53
CA LYS A 422 -38.40 24.77 15.38
C LYS A 422 -37.12 25.50 15.76
N ASP A 423 -36.01 24.76 15.78
CA ASP A 423 -34.67 25.27 16.08
C ASP A 423 -34.34 26.53 15.24
N ILE A 424 -33.86 27.59 15.90
CA ILE A 424 -33.53 28.86 15.24
C ILE A 424 -32.18 28.70 14.52
N GLN A 425 -32.16 28.88 13.20
CA GLN A 425 -30.93 28.78 12.40
C GLN A 425 -30.05 30.02 12.60
N VAL A 426 -28.88 29.84 13.22
CA VAL A 426 -27.85 30.88 13.38
C VAL A 426 -26.84 30.78 12.23
N GLY A 427 -26.79 31.81 11.37
CA GLY A 427 -25.81 31.92 10.28
C GLY A 427 -26.41 31.97 8.87
N LYS A 428 -25.81 32.78 8.00
CA LYS A 428 -26.19 32.98 6.59
C LYS A 428 -25.41 32.02 5.70
N LEU A 429 -26.09 31.22 4.88
CA LEU A 429 -25.44 30.37 3.88
C LEU A 429 -24.87 31.25 2.75
N LEU A 430 -23.56 31.22 2.54
CA LEU A 430 -22.87 31.96 1.47
C LEU A 430 -22.83 31.16 0.16
N GLY A 431 -22.61 29.84 0.25
CA GLY A 431 -22.51 28.96 -0.92
C GLY A 431 -22.46 27.49 -0.56
N SER A 432 -22.84 26.64 -1.53
CA SER A 432 -22.78 25.18 -1.44
C SER A 432 -21.97 24.65 -2.62
N TYR A 433 -21.08 23.70 -2.36
CA TYR A 433 -20.23 23.04 -3.32
C TYR A 433 -20.43 21.53 -3.23
N ASP A 434 -20.64 20.85 -4.36
CA ASP A 434 -20.79 19.40 -4.41
C ASP A 434 -19.52 18.78 -4.99
N THR A 435 -18.89 17.91 -4.22
CA THR A 435 -17.66 17.20 -4.61
C THR A 435 -17.94 15.92 -5.38
N GLY A 436 -19.20 15.43 -5.39
CA GLY A 436 -19.60 14.17 -6.04
C GLY A 436 -19.14 12.89 -5.34
N ASN A 437 -18.28 12.99 -4.32
CA ASN A 437 -17.69 11.85 -3.61
C ASN A 437 -18.08 11.87 -2.11
N ARG A 438 -18.24 10.70 -1.50
CA ARG A 438 -18.54 10.60 -0.05
C ARG A 438 -17.39 11.15 0.79
N ILE A 439 -17.60 12.24 1.53
CA ILE A 439 -16.55 12.90 2.34
C ILE A 439 -16.46 12.23 3.72
N THR A 440 -15.23 12.00 4.20
CA THR A 440 -14.92 11.41 5.51
C THR A 440 -14.22 12.37 6.46
N CYS A 441 -13.51 13.37 5.92
CA CYS A 441 -12.75 14.34 6.71
C CYS A 441 -12.58 15.66 5.94
N LEU A 442 -12.50 16.76 6.68
CA LEU A 442 -12.46 18.12 6.15
C LEU A 442 -11.42 18.96 6.91
N LYS A 443 -10.63 19.73 6.17
CA LYS A 443 -9.81 20.84 6.70
C LYS A 443 -9.88 22.04 5.78
N ALA A 444 -9.80 23.24 6.34
CA ALA A 444 -9.73 24.47 5.57
C ALA A 444 -8.77 25.47 6.23
N PHE A 445 -8.20 26.36 5.41
CA PHE A 445 -7.39 27.49 5.88
C PHE A 445 -7.60 28.71 4.96
N ALA A 446 -7.44 29.92 5.50
CA ALA A 446 -7.50 31.15 4.73
C ALA A 446 -6.16 31.42 4.01
N MET A 447 -6.21 31.71 2.72
CA MET A 447 -5.04 32.08 1.92
C MET A 447 -4.65 33.54 2.12
N ARG A 448 -3.37 33.86 1.95
CA ARG A 448 -2.90 35.25 1.89
C ARG A 448 -3.12 35.85 0.49
N PRO A 449 -3.41 37.15 0.37
CA PRO A 449 -3.40 37.82 -0.93
C PRO A 449 -2.02 37.70 -1.59
N ALA A 450 -1.99 37.57 -2.92
CA ALA A 450 -0.75 37.44 -3.68
C ALA A 450 0.08 38.74 -3.58
N GLU A 451 1.39 38.61 -3.35
CA GLU A 451 2.35 39.72 -3.52
C GLU A 451 2.56 39.99 -5.02
N ASP A 452 2.83 41.25 -5.38
CA ASP A 452 2.88 41.75 -6.76
C ASP A 452 3.74 40.88 -7.70
N PRO A 453 3.30 40.65 -8.96
CA PRO A 453 3.99 39.79 -9.91
C PRO A 453 5.35 40.33 -10.42
N SER A 454 5.78 41.52 -10.00
CA SER A 454 7.02 42.17 -10.48
C SER A 454 8.31 41.68 -9.80
N THR A 455 8.22 40.84 -8.75
CA THR A 455 9.39 40.25 -8.07
C THR A 455 9.69 38.81 -8.49
N LEU A 456 8.93 38.25 -9.43
CA LEU A 456 8.93 36.82 -9.76
C LEU A 456 9.70 36.44 -11.05
N GLU A 457 10.33 37.38 -11.75
CA GLU A 457 10.94 37.11 -13.08
C GLU A 457 12.41 36.65 -13.06
N ASP A 458 13.11 36.59 -11.92
CA ASP A 458 14.57 36.34 -11.92
C ASP A 458 15.06 34.98 -11.35
N PHE A 459 14.19 34.01 -11.06
CA PHE A 459 14.61 32.77 -10.37
C PHE A 459 14.11 31.45 -10.99
N GLU A 460 14.28 31.28 -12.30
CA GLU A 460 14.28 29.95 -12.94
C GLU A 460 15.63 29.66 -13.63
N SER A 461 16.67 29.52 -12.82
CA SER A 461 17.84 28.68 -13.13
C SER A 461 18.58 28.41 -11.82
N PHE A 462 19.11 27.20 -11.66
CA PHE A 462 19.78 26.61 -10.47
C PHE A 462 18.86 25.80 -9.54
N ASP A 463 18.94 24.48 -9.70
CA ASP A 463 18.80 23.50 -8.60
C ASP A 463 19.55 22.21 -9.00
N GLU A 464 20.87 22.30 -8.93
CA GLU A 464 21.77 21.18 -8.59
C GLU A 464 22.92 21.80 -7.80
N GLU A 465 22.76 21.97 -6.50
CA GLU A 465 23.89 22.02 -5.58
C GLU A 465 23.49 21.52 -4.19
N SER A 466 24.43 20.75 -3.63
CA SER A 466 24.41 20.02 -2.37
C SER A 466 24.47 20.95 -1.17
N GLU A 467 23.47 20.89 -0.28
CA GLU A 467 23.57 21.51 1.05
C GLU A 467 24.15 20.50 2.06
N GLU A 468 25.47 20.57 2.25
CA GLU A 468 26.10 20.25 3.52
C GLU A 468 26.05 21.51 4.40
N GLU A 469 25.20 21.53 5.43
CA GLU A 469 25.32 22.52 6.52
C GLU A 469 25.76 21.83 7.81
N SER A 470 26.92 22.28 8.26
CA SER A 470 27.66 21.88 9.44
C SER A 470 26.94 22.22 10.76
N SER A 471 27.11 21.32 11.71
CA SER A 471 26.73 21.45 13.12
C SER A 471 27.51 22.52 13.88
N SER A 472 26.82 23.48 14.46
CA SER A 472 27.17 24.09 15.75
C SER A 472 26.07 25.05 16.19
N GLU A 473 25.43 24.79 17.34
CA GLU A 473 25.28 25.75 18.45
C GLU A 473 24.30 25.21 19.50
N GLU A 474 24.87 24.66 20.58
CA GLU A 474 24.27 24.70 21.92
C GLU A 474 25.08 25.71 22.76
N ASN A 475 24.35 26.42 23.62
CA ASN A 475 24.76 27.27 24.76
C ASN A 475 25.02 28.76 24.49
N ALA A 476 24.09 29.63 24.91
CA ALA A 476 24.34 30.65 25.94
C ALA A 476 23.07 31.44 26.34
N ILE A 477 23.14 31.95 27.56
CA ILE A 477 22.11 32.60 28.39
C ILE A 477 22.26 34.13 28.33
N PHE A 478 21.12 34.86 28.40
CA PHE A 478 20.86 36.26 28.81
C PHE A 478 21.95 37.36 28.72
N ILE A 479 21.58 38.55 28.19
CA ILE A 479 21.45 39.88 28.87
C ILE A 479 21.29 41.02 27.81
N ASP A 480 20.39 41.96 28.14
CA ASP A 480 20.07 43.25 27.51
C ASP A 480 21.20 44.05 26.81
N ARG A 481 20.82 44.78 25.74
CA ARG A 481 20.91 46.26 25.62
C ARG A 481 20.50 46.79 24.22
N HIS A 482 19.51 47.68 24.18
CA HIS A 482 19.32 48.74 23.16
C HIS A 482 20.41 49.83 23.31
N PRO A 483 20.66 50.79 22.36
CA PRO A 483 19.63 51.66 21.72
C PRO A 483 19.91 52.39 20.35
N LEU A 484 18.85 53.07 19.83
CA LEU A 484 18.75 54.31 18.97
C LEU A 484 19.15 54.25 17.46
N HIS A 485 18.35 54.69 16.45
CA HIS A 485 17.60 55.96 16.16
C HIS A 485 16.73 55.76 14.85
N PRO A 486 15.98 56.74 14.28
CA PRO A 486 14.89 57.65 14.74
C PRO A 486 13.54 57.44 13.95
N PRO A 487 12.43 58.18 14.27
CA PRO A 487 11.10 57.96 13.67
C PRO A 487 10.73 58.98 12.57
N PRO A 488 9.73 58.69 11.71
CA PRO A 488 8.94 59.72 11.02
C PRO A 488 7.53 59.91 11.62
N LEU A 489 7.02 61.12 11.39
CA LEU A 489 5.84 61.83 11.94
C LEU A 489 4.46 61.35 11.41
N PRO A 490 3.33 61.82 11.98
CA PRO A 490 2.06 61.11 12.00
C PRO A 490 1.14 61.44 10.81
N LEU A 491 0.37 60.44 10.36
CA LEU A 491 -0.81 60.62 9.51
C LEU A 491 -2.07 60.30 10.31
N SER A 492 -3.11 61.08 10.02
CA SER A 492 -4.36 61.29 10.75
C SER A 492 -5.24 60.05 11.02
N PRO A 493 -6.08 60.08 12.09
CA PRO A 493 -7.00 59.01 12.43
C PRO A 493 -8.31 59.19 11.65
N ASN A 494 -8.70 58.21 10.84
CA ASN A 494 -10.10 57.88 10.51
C ASN A 494 -10.15 56.83 9.39
N THR A 495 -10.01 55.56 9.77
CA THR A 495 -10.50 54.40 9.02
C THR A 495 -10.59 53.24 10.01
N PRO A 496 -11.74 52.58 10.19
CA PRO A 496 -11.82 51.39 11.03
C PRO A 496 -11.05 50.27 10.33
N LEU A 497 -9.91 49.88 10.92
CA LEU A 497 -9.17 48.69 10.53
C LEU A 497 -9.99 47.47 10.98
N LEU A 498 -10.63 46.76 10.04
CA LEU A 498 -11.07 45.40 10.28
C LEU A 498 -9.84 44.52 10.59
N SER A 499 -9.98 43.66 11.61
CA SER A 499 -8.99 42.66 11.99
C SER A 499 -8.68 41.74 10.80
N PRO A 500 -7.40 41.44 10.48
CA PRO A 500 -7.03 40.86 9.18
C PRO A 500 -7.22 39.33 9.07
N ASN A 501 -7.94 38.68 9.98
CA ASN A 501 -8.18 37.24 9.92
C ASN A 501 -9.57 36.89 10.46
N PRO A 502 -10.58 36.58 9.62
CA PRO A 502 -11.78 35.94 10.14
C PRO A 502 -11.40 34.57 10.72
N LEU A 503 -11.87 34.28 11.93
CA LEU A 503 -11.69 32.98 12.57
C LEU A 503 -12.43 31.91 11.76
N LEU A 504 -11.65 31.04 11.10
CA LEU A 504 -12.17 29.98 10.23
C LEU A 504 -12.42 28.69 11.01
N ILE A 505 -13.66 28.23 10.98
CA ILE A 505 -14.11 27.01 11.65
C ILE A 505 -14.51 26.00 10.58
N ALA A 506 -13.64 25.04 10.28
CA ALA A 506 -14.00 23.88 9.46
C ALA A 506 -14.40 22.71 10.37
N ILE A 507 -15.66 22.28 10.29
CA ILE A 507 -16.23 21.20 11.11
C ILE A 507 -17.07 20.30 10.21
N MET A 508 -16.84 18.99 10.25
CA MET A 508 -17.67 18.04 9.49
C MET A 508 -18.98 17.76 10.24
N ALA A 509 -20.12 17.87 9.55
CA ALA A 509 -21.44 17.58 10.08
C ALA A 509 -22.12 16.60 9.12
N SER A 510 -22.05 15.32 9.41
CA SER A 510 -22.69 14.27 8.61
C SER A 510 -24.20 14.24 8.87
N ASN A 511 -25.01 13.91 7.86
CA ASN A 511 -26.31 13.26 8.01
C ASN A 511 -26.10 11.74 7.91
N GLY A 512 -26.80 10.98 8.77
CA GLY A 512 -26.55 9.58 9.10
C GLY A 512 -26.40 8.58 7.94
N ASP A 513 -25.47 7.65 8.17
CA ASP A 513 -25.54 6.19 7.91
C ASP A 513 -24.11 5.63 8.05
N PHE A 514 -23.67 5.50 9.30
CA PHE A 514 -22.64 4.55 9.70
C PHE A 514 -23.31 3.40 10.46
N SER A 515 -24.05 2.59 9.72
CA SER A 515 -24.42 1.22 10.11
C SER A 515 -23.48 0.27 9.37
N ASP A 516 -22.55 -0.34 10.10
CA ASP A 516 -21.77 -1.48 9.64
C ASP A 516 -22.66 -2.74 9.65
N GLU A 517 -23.72 -2.81 8.84
CA GLU A 517 -24.44 -4.06 8.54
C GLU A 517 -25.09 -4.00 7.15
N GLU A 518 -24.56 -4.76 6.19
CA GLU A 518 -25.29 -5.82 5.45
C GLU A 518 -24.56 -6.21 4.15
N SER A 519 -24.17 -7.49 4.05
CA SER A 519 -24.80 -8.45 3.12
C SER A 519 -23.91 -9.70 2.91
N GLN A 520 -24.34 -10.83 3.47
CA GLN A 520 -24.09 -12.14 2.89
C GLN A 520 -25.45 -12.78 2.54
N PRO A 521 -25.55 -13.50 1.40
CA PRO A 521 -26.83 -13.98 0.88
C PRO A 521 -27.32 -15.23 1.63
N GLY A 522 -28.65 -15.31 1.74
CA GLY A 522 -29.36 -16.24 2.63
C GLY A 522 -29.39 -17.72 2.22
N SER A 523 -29.86 -18.51 3.18
CA SER A 523 -30.49 -19.82 3.00
C SER A 523 -31.46 -20.08 4.19
N PRO A 524 -32.46 -20.96 4.03
CA PRO A 524 -33.83 -20.68 4.47
C PRO A 524 -34.23 -21.22 5.85
N ILE A 525 -35.28 -20.58 6.35
CA ILE A 525 -36.08 -20.86 7.55
C ILE A 525 -36.63 -22.29 7.54
N LEU A 526 -36.48 -22.99 8.66
CA LEU A 526 -37.30 -24.15 9.05
C LEU A 526 -37.74 -23.96 10.50
N ASP A 527 -39.05 -23.99 10.68
CA ASP A 527 -39.77 -23.74 11.92
C ASP A 527 -39.76 -24.92 12.91
N ALA A 528 -39.97 -24.55 14.18
CA ALA A 528 -40.83 -25.18 15.18
C ALA A 528 -40.35 -26.38 16.05
N ASN A 529 -40.50 -26.12 17.36
CA ASN A 529 -40.97 -26.99 18.45
C ASN A 529 -39.97 -27.89 19.21
N GLY A 530 -39.97 -27.73 20.54
CA GLY A 530 -39.43 -28.69 21.49
C GLY A 530 -39.18 -28.12 22.87
N HIS A 531 -40.16 -28.22 23.75
CA HIS A 531 -40.21 -27.83 25.15
C HIS A 531 -39.31 -28.71 26.07
N ASP A 532 -38.91 -28.10 27.19
CA ASP A 532 -38.88 -28.62 28.56
C ASP A 532 -37.66 -29.33 29.21
N ASP A 533 -37.41 -28.81 30.43
CA ASP A 533 -36.91 -29.40 31.68
C ASP A 533 -35.39 -29.64 31.88
N ILE A 534 -34.80 -28.96 32.90
CA ILE A 534 -34.64 -29.42 34.29
C ILE A 534 -33.70 -28.46 35.06
N GLU A 535 -34.12 -28.04 36.26
CA GLU A 535 -33.41 -27.25 37.29
C GLU A 535 -32.41 -28.09 38.13
N ASP A 536 -31.65 -27.36 38.97
CA ASP A 536 -30.94 -27.77 40.20
C ASP A 536 -29.47 -28.22 40.11
N GLN A 537 -28.53 -27.37 40.56
CA GLN A 537 -28.05 -27.35 41.97
C GLN A 537 -26.91 -26.32 42.18
N GLU A 538 -26.95 -25.70 43.35
CA GLU A 538 -26.07 -24.66 43.91
C GLU A 538 -24.85 -25.28 44.69
N PRO A 539 -23.93 -24.51 45.32
CA PRO A 539 -22.47 -24.69 45.21
C PRO A 539 -21.80 -25.24 46.49
N LEU A 540 -20.52 -25.63 46.40
CA LEU A 540 -19.66 -25.83 47.58
C LEU A 540 -18.23 -25.36 47.33
N ASP A 541 -17.79 -24.53 48.28
CA ASP A 541 -16.48 -23.89 48.42
C ASP A 541 -15.33 -24.88 48.63
N ASP A 542 -14.13 -24.50 48.19
CA ASP A 542 -12.90 -24.74 48.95
C ASP A 542 -11.78 -23.78 48.48
N GLU A 543 -11.48 -22.78 49.33
CA GLU A 543 -10.27 -21.99 49.24
C GLU A 543 -9.05 -22.82 49.70
N LYS A 544 -7.99 -22.88 48.88
CA LYS A 544 -6.60 -22.94 49.39
C LYS A 544 -5.56 -22.38 48.42
N SER A 545 -5.06 -21.22 48.84
CA SER A 545 -3.77 -20.56 48.63
C SER A 545 -2.71 -21.07 47.63
N LEU A 546 -2.22 -20.08 46.88
CA LEU A 546 -0.94 -19.95 46.16
C LEU A 546 0.25 -20.76 46.72
N LYS A 547 0.90 -21.51 45.82
CA LYS A 547 2.36 -21.67 45.79
C LYS A 547 2.91 -21.63 44.37
N SER A 548 4.08 -21.01 44.29
CA SER A 548 4.89 -20.65 43.13
C SER A 548 5.70 -21.81 42.53
N ALA A 549 6.09 -21.59 41.27
CA ALA A 549 7.34 -21.98 40.61
C ALA A 549 7.39 -23.27 39.76
N MET A 550 8.02 -23.07 38.60
CA MET A 550 8.62 -24.03 37.65
C MET A 550 7.77 -24.56 36.49
N LYS A 551 7.99 -23.86 35.37
CA LYS A 551 7.95 -24.28 33.96
C LYS A 551 8.19 -25.80 33.80
N LYS A 552 7.11 -26.56 33.60
CA LYS A 552 7.16 -27.87 32.93
C LYS A 552 6.80 -27.66 31.48
N THR A 553 7.79 -27.86 30.62
CA THR A 553 7.62 -28.00 29.17
C THR A 553 6.74 -29.23 28.93
N GLU A 554 5.57 -29.05 28.32
CA GLU A 554 4.78 -30.17 27.82
C GLU A 554 5.57 -30.91 26.73
N PRO A 555 5.57 -32.25 26.69
CA PRO A 555 6.21 -32.98 25.61
C PRO A 555 5.45 -32.74 24.29
N PRO A 556 6.16 -32.61 23.15
CA PRO A 556 5.50 -32.45 21.87
C PRO A 556 4.67 -33.69 21.53
N VAL A 557 3.45 -33.44 21.03
CA VAL A 557 2.55 -34.46 20.48
C VAL A 557 3.32 -35.36 19.50
N PRO A 558 3.22 -36.70 19.61
CA PRO A 558 3.95 -37.61 18.73
C PRO A 558 3.53 -37.39 17.28
N GLN A 559 4.47 -36.95 16.45
CA GLN A 559 4.27 -36.82 15.01
C GLN A 559 4.05 -38.22 14.40
N PRO A 560 3.18 -38.36 13.39
CA PRO A 560 3.00 -39.64 12.70
C PRO A 560 4.34 -40.14 12.15
N LYS A 561 4.71 -41.39 12.45
CA LYS A 561 5.94 -42.03 11.94
C LYS A 561 5.92 -42.00 10.42
N ARG A 562 6.86 -41.26 9.84
CA ARG A 562 7.05 -41.17 8.38
C ARG A 562 7.44 -42.54 7.82
N PRO A 563 6.96 -42.92 6.63
CA PRO A 563 7.40 -44.14 5.98
C PRO A 563 8.90 -44.10 5.68
N GLU A 564 9.61 -45.19 6.00
CA GLU A 564 11.05 -45.31 5.79
C GLU A 564 11.34 -45.41 4.28
N LEU A 565 11.93 -44.36 3.71
CA LEU A 565 12.40 -44.33 2.33
C LEU A 565 13.70 -45.13 2.20
N PRO A 566 13.96 -45.81 1.06
CA PRO A 566 15.19 -46.56 0.83
C PRO A 566 16.41 -45.65 1.03
N GLU A 567 17.43 -46.15 1.72
CA GLU A 567 18.64 -45.38 2.02
C GLU A 567 19.41 -45.09 0.73
N GLN A 568 19.92 -43.86 0.60
CA GLN A 568 20.84 -43.56 -0.48
C GLN A 568 22.19 -44.24 -0.23
N PRO A 569 22.84 -44.76 -1.29
CA PRO A 569 24.20 -45.24 -1.21
C PRO A 569 25.13 -44.15 -0.69
N ASP A 570 26.18 -44.56 0.00
CA ASP A 570 27.13 -43.62 0.57
C ASP A 570 27.87 -42.86 -0.54
N PRO A 571 28.13 -41.55 -0.35
CA PRO A 571 28.67 -40.68 -1.40
C PRO A 571 30.10 -41.08 -1.85
N GLU A 572 30.79 -41.92 -1.09
CA GLU A 572 32.15 -42.43 -1.34
C GLU A 572 32.19 -43.66 -2.26
N THR A 573 31.12 -44.45 -2.32
CA THR A 573 31.01 -45.69 -3.13
C THR A 573 30.20 -45.50 -4.42
N LEU A 574 29.90 -44.25 -4.78
CA LEU A 574 28.97 -43.87 -5.82
C LEU A 574 29.62 -43.84 -7.22
N ASP A 575 29.24 -44.78 -8.09
CA ASP A 575 29.61 -44.76 -9.52
C ASP A 575 28.67 -43.84 -10.32
N LEU A 576 29.18 -42.67 -10.72
CA LEU A 576 28.41 -41.64 -11.45
C LEU A 576 27.97 -42.07 -12.86
N SER A 577 28.59 -43.10 -13.44
CA SER A 577 28.31 -43.57 -14.80
C SER A 577 27.10 -44.50 -14.91
N THR A 578 26.69 -45.15 -13.83
CA THR A 578 25.54 -46.09 -13.82
C THR A 578 24.24 -45.40 -13.41
N LEU A 579 24.34 -44.20 -12.84
CA LEU A 579 23.18 -43.45 -12.38
C LEU A 579 22.45 -42.80 -13.56
N THR A 580 21.13 -42.95 -13.57
CA THR A 580 20.23 -42.18 -14.43
C THR A 580 19.28 -41.37 -13.54
N PRO A 581 18.71 -40.24 -14.01
CA PRO A 581 17.72 -39.49 -13.25
C PRO A 581 16.54 -40.37 -12.80
N LEU A 582 16.24 -41.43 -13.56
CA LEU A 582 15.12 -42.33 -13.31
C LEU A 582 15.42 -43.49 -12.34
N THR A 583 16.60 -43.49 -11.71
CA THR A 583 16.94 -44.55 -10.76
C THR A 583 16.00 -44.46 -9.54
N PRO A 584 15.40 -45.57 -9.05
CA PRO A 584 14.41 -45.53 -7.97
C PRO A 584 14.89 -44.81 -6.70
N GLU A 585 16.18 -44.93 -6.37
CA GLU A 585 16.83 -44.26 -5.24
C GLU A 585 16.77 -42.73 -5.33
N ILE A 586 16.83 -42.18 -6.56
CA ILE A 586 16.79 -40.75 -6.84
C ILE A 586 15.34 -40.29 -6.88
N ILE A 587 14.48 -40.93 -7.70
CA ILE A 587 13.07 -40.52 -7.86
C ILE A 587 12.30 -40.59 -6.54
N ALA A 588 12.64 -41.53 -5.64
CA ALA A 588 11.94 -41.65 -4.35
C ALA A 588 12.14 -40.44 -3.43
N ARG A 589 13.30 -39.76 -3.52
CA ARG A 589 13.72 -38.73 -2.56
C ARG A 589 13.75 -37.32 -3.16
N GLN A 590 14.06 -37.18 -4.44
CA GLN A 590 14.24 -35.89 -5.09
C GLN A 590 13.52 -35.79 -6.45
N ALA A 591 13.09 -34.57 -6.76
CA ALA A 591 12.58 -34.24 -8.07
C ALA A 591 13.72 -34.19 -9.10
N THR A 592 13.41 -34.57 -10.33
CA THR A 592 14.41 -34.68 -11.43
C THR A 592 14.15 -33.70 -12.56
N ILE A 593 12.95 -33.13 -12.62
CA ILE A 593 12.51 -32.20 -13.66
C ILE A 593 11.76 -31.03 -13.05
N ASN A 594 12.00 -29.84 -13.59
CA ASN A 594 11.33 -28.60 -13.20
C ASN A 594 10.27 -28.21 -14.23
N ILE A 595 9.02 -28.08 -13.78
CA ILE A 595 7.88 -27.69 -14.61
C ILE A 595 7.39 -26.32 -14.14
N GLY A 596 7.45 -25.33 -15.00
CA GLY A 596 6.92 -24.00 -14.70
C GLY A 596 5.42 -23.90 -14.88
N THR A 597 4.72 -23.14 -14.05
CA THR A 597 3.35 -22.68 -14.35
C THR A 597 3.35 -21.20 -14.72
N ILE A 598 2.87 -20.88 -15.92
CA ILE A 598 2.83 -19.51 -16.47
C ILE A 598 1.43 -19.16 -16.97
N GLY A 599 1.11 -17.87 -17.03
CA GLY A 599 -0.22 -17.37 -17.44
C GLY A 599 -0.60 -16.05 -16.76
N HIS A 600 -1.70 -15.44 -17.19
CA HIS A 600 -2.22 -14.16 -16.68
C HIS A 600 -2.51 -14.20 -15.16
N VAL A 601 -2.65 -13.03 -14.54
CA VAL A 601 -3.12 -12.89 -13.15
C VAL A 601 -4.49 -13.57 -13.00
N ALA A 602 -4.76 -14.17 -11.84
CA ALA A 602 -6.03 -14.85 -11.53
C ALA A 602 -6.45 -16.05 -12.41
N HIS A 603 -5.60 -16.52 -13.33
CA HIS A 603 -5.85 -17.76 -14.09
C HIS A 603 -5.76 -19.06 -13.24
N GLY A 604 -5.37 -18.97 -11.98
CA GLY A 604 -5.33 -20.11 -11.05
C GLY A 604 -4.06 -20.96 -11.11
N LYS A 605 -2.90 -20.37 -11.43
CA LYS A 605 -1.58 -21.05 -11.47
C LYS A 605 -1.28 -21.81 -10.18
N SER A 606 -1.26 -21.09 -9.05
CA SER A 606 -1.03 -21.67 -7.73
C SER A 606 -2.08 -22.71 -7.34
N THR A 607 -3.33 -22.54 -7.77
CA THR A 607 -4.41 -23.50 -7.53
C THR A 607 -4.17 -24.81 -8.29
N VAL A 608 -3.73 -24.75 -9.55
CA VAL A 608 -3.37 -25.95 -10.33
C VAL A 608 -2.18 -26.67 -9.69
N VAL A 609 -1.15 -25.94 -9.26
CA VAL A 609 0.00 -26.54 -8.56
C VAL A 609 -0.47 -27.23 -7.28
N LYS A 610 -1.34 -26.58 -6.49
CA LYS A 610 -1.95 -27.18 -5.29
C LYS A 610 -2.84 -28.38 -5.63
N ALA A 611 -3.49 -28.39 -6.79
CA ALA A 611 -4.36 -29.48 -7.19
C ALA A 611 -3.55 -30.74 -7.56
N ILE A 612 -2.40 -30.57 -8.24
CA ILE A 612 -1.51 -31.67 -8.65
C ILE A 612 -0.64 -32.15 -7.47
N SER A 613 -0.02 -31.22 -6.74
CA SER A 613 0.96 -31.52 -5.69
C SER A 613 0.36 -31.64 -4.29
N GLU A 614 -0.87 -31.14 -4.08
CA GLU A 614 -1.49 -30.94 -2.76
C GLU A 614 -0.72 -30.00 -1.80
N VAL A 615 0.34 -29.35 -2.28
CA VAL A 615 1.15 -28.38 -1.53
C VAL A 615 0.75 -26.97 -1.94
N GLN A 616 0.56 -26.09 -0.96
CA GLN A 616 0.28 -24.69 -1.22
C GLN A 616 1.60 -23.90 -1.44
N THR A 617 1.69 -23.23 -2.59
CA THR A 617 2.89 -22.47 -2.99
C THR A 617 2.99 -21.11 -2.30
N VAL A 618 1.85 -20.49 -1.99
CA VAL A 618 1.77 -19.20 -1.29
C VAL A 618 2.03 -19.40 0.20
N ARG A 619 3.20 -18.96 0.67
CA ARG A 619 3.64 -19.12 2.07
C ARG A 619 3.79 -17.81 2.84
N PHE A 620 3.96 -16.69 2.14
CA PHE A 620 4.20 -15.40 2.81
C PHE A 620 2.89 -14.71 3.15
N LYS A 621 2.82 -14.11 4.34
CA LYS A 621 1.62 -13.38 4.82
C LYS A 621 1.19 -12.28 3.84
N ASN A 622 2.16 -11.49 3.34
CA ASN A 622 1.89 -10.42 2.37
C ASN A 622 1.32 -10.95 1.03
N GLU A 623 1.68 -12.17 0.63
CA GLU A 623 1.13 -12.80 -0.58
C GLU A 623 -0.29 -13.31 -0.35
N LEU A 624 -0.56 -13.87 0.84
CA LEU A 624 -1.90 -14.28 1.27
C LEU A 624 -2.86 -13.09 1.36
N GLU A 625 -2.42 -11.97 1.95
CA GLU A 625 -3.24 -10.76 2.09
C GLU A 625 -3.58 -10.13 0.73
N ARG A 626 -2.65 -10.14 -0.23
CA ARG A 626 -2.83 -9.52 -1.56
C ARG A 626 -3.38 -10.47 -2.61
N ASN A 627 -3.51 -11.76 -2.32
CA ASN A 627 -3.91 -12.82 -3.26
C ASN A 627 -3.09 -12.86 -4.57
N ILE A 628 -1.83 -12.45 -4.52
CA ILE A 628 -0.89 -12.50 -5.65
C ILE A 628 0.39 -13.22 -5.25
N THR A 629 0.93 -14.04 -6.16
CA THR A 629 2.29 -14.59 -6.02
C THR A 629 3.31 -13.50 -6.32
N ILE A 630 4.21 -13.22 -5.37
CA ILE A 630 5.26 -12.22 -5.53
C ILE A 630 6.59 -12.92 -5.80
N LYS A 631 6.93 -13.87 -4.93
CA LYS A 631 8.10 -14.72 -5.07
C LYS A 631 7.74 -15.97 -5.86
N LEU A 632 8.76 -16.63 -6.38
CA LEU A 632 8.60 -17.95 -7.00
C LEU A 632 8.07 -18.93 -5.93
N GLY A 633 6.96 -19.57 -6.26
CA GLY A 633 6.37 -20.64 -5.47
C GLY A 633 6.95 -21.99 -5.88
N TYR A 634 7.03 -22.92 -4.94
CA TYR A 634 7.63 -24.23 -5.19
C TYR A 634 6.82 -25.34 -4.53
N ALA A 635 6.65 -26.44 -5.26
CA ALA A 635 5.98 -27.63 -4.78
C ALA A 635 6.52 -28.86 -5.53
N ASN A 636 6.69 -29.98 -4.84
CA ASN A 636 7.08 -31.23 -5.49
C ASN A 636 5.88 -32.19 -5.52
N ALA A 637 5.82 -33.03 -6.55
CA ALA A 637 4.77 -34.04 -6.70
C ALA A 637 5.36 -35.35 -7.23
N LYS A 638 4.93 -36.47 -6.66
CA LYS A 638 5.23 -37.80 -7.16
C LYS A 638 4.09 -38.27 -8.06
N ILE A 639 4.42 -38.68 -9.29
CA ILE A 639 3.47 -39.18 -10.28
C ILE A 639 3.61 -40.69 -10.35
N TYR A 640 2.49 -41.37 -10.16
CA TYR A 640 2.40 -42.81 -10.15
C TYR A 640 1.55 -43.32 -11.31
N GLN A 641 1.87 -44.52 -11.76
CA GLN A 641 1.07 -45.26 -12.73
C GLN A 641 0.62 -46.60 -12.12
N CYS A 642 -0.64 -46.95 -12.31
CA CYS A 642 -1.14 -48.26 -11.89
C CYS A 642 -0.56 -49.37 -12.78
N ASP A 643 -0.03 -50.43 -12.17
CA ASP A 643 0.48 -51.61 -12.88
C ASP A 643 -0.59 -52.42 -13.60
N ASN A 644 -1.86 -52.28 -13.19
CA ASN A 644 -2.94 -53.09 -13.72
C ASN A 644 -3.39 -52.55 -15.10
N PRO A 645 -3.21 -53.31 -16.20
CA PRO A 645 -3.64 -52.89 -17.53
C PRO A 645 -5.15 -52.79 -17.68
N ALA A 646 -5.94 -53.36 -16.76
CA ALA A 646 -7.39 -53.20 -16.72
C ALA A 646 -7.84 -51.81 -16.23
N CYS A 647 -6.90 -50.97 -15.76
CA CYS A 647 -7.22 -49.60 -15.36
C CYS A 647 -7.34 -48.70 -16.61
N PRO A 648 -8.51 -48.12 -16.91
CA PRO A 648 -8.71 -47.26 -18.06
C PRO A 648 -7.95 -45.93 -17.90
N ARG A 649 -7.42 -45.45 -19.02
CA ARG A 649 -6.86 -44.09 -19.15
C ARG A 649 -8.03 -43.08 -19.12
N PRO A 650 -7.92 -41.93 -18.44
CA PRO A 650 -6.73 -41.34 -17.80
C PRO A 650 -6.52 -41.69 -16.32
N THR A 651 -7.49 -42.32 -15.66
CA THR A 651 -7.50 -42.60 -14.21
C THR A 651 -6.41 -43.55 -13.69
N CYS A 652 -5.60 -44.12 -14.58
CA CYS A 652 -4.43 -44.93 -14.22
C CYS A 652 -3.25 -44.11 -13.68
N PHE A 653 -3.23 -42.80 -13.93
CA PHE A 653 -2.21 -41.88 -13.41
C PHE A 653 -2.75 -41.11 -12.22
N LYS A 654 -1.95 -41.05 -11.15
CA LYS A 654 -2.30 -40.26 -9.97
C LYS A 654 -1.07 -39.55 -9.42
N SER A 655 -1.26 -38.34 -8.92
CA SER A 655 -0.22 -37.57 -8.25
C SER A 655 -0.49 -37.49 -6.75
N PHE A 656 0.57 -37.57 -5.96
CA PHE A 656 0.53 -37.40 -4.51
C PHE A 656 1.69 -36.51 -4.04
N LYS A 657 1.61 -36.04 -2.79
CA LYS A 657 2.71 -35.36 -2.09
C LYS A 657 3.96 -36.24 -2.01
N SER A 658 5.12 -35.60 -1.88
CA SER A 658 6.41 -36.29 -1.75
C SER A 658 6.51 -37.24 -0.55
N GLU A 659 5.72 -37.03 0.51
CA GLU A 659 5.71 -37.85 1.73
C GLU A 659 5.01 -39.21 1.55
N LYS A 660 4.26 -39.41 0.46
CA LYS A 660 3.57 -40.67 0.20
C LYS A 660 4.59 -41.79 -0.06
N GLU A 661 4.22 -43.01 0.34
CA GLU A 661 4.97 -44.25 0.09
C GLU A 661 5.28 -44.46 -1.40
N ILE A 662 6.26 -45.32 -1.69
CA ILE A 662 6.76 -45.53 -3.06
C ILE A 662 5.80 -46.35 -3.90
N ASP A 663 5.14 -47.37 -3.32
CA ASP A 663 4.21 -48.22 -4.06
C ASP A 663 2.87 -48.37 -3.33
N PRO A 664 2.05 -47.30 -3.24
CA PRO A 664 0.76 -47.36 -2.56
C PRO A 664 -0.24 -48.26 -3.32
N PRO A 665 -1.20 -48.89 -2.62
CA PRO A 665 -2.26 -49.65 -3.26
C PRO A 665 -3.17 -48.74 -4.12
N CYS A 666 -3.73 -49.28 -5.20
CA CYS A 666 -4.67 -48.55 -6.03
C CYS A 666 -5.97 -48.27 -5.26
N GLU A 667 -6.33 -46.99 -5.09
CA GLU A 667 -7.54 -46.55 -4.36
C GLU A 667 -8.86 -46.85 -5.09
N ARG A 668 -8.82 -47.43 -6.30
CA ARG A 668 -10.01 -47.77 -7.06
C ARG A 668 -10.63 -49.08 -6.55
N GLU A 669 -11.92 -49.02 -6.26
CA GLU A 669 -12.74 -50.21 -5.95
C GLU A 669 -12.68 -51.23 -7.10
N GLY A 670 -12.24 -52.46 -6.80
CA GLY A 670 -12.11 -53.54 -7.78
C GLY A 670 -10.75 -53.63 -8.50
N CYS A 671 -9.76 -52.80 -8.16
CA CYS A 671 -8.40 -52.93 -8.72
C CYS A 671 -7.40 -53.48 -7.68
N ALA A 672 -6.81 -54.64 -7.95
CA ALA A 672 -5.77 -55.24 -7.11
C ALA A 672 -4.35 -54.71 -7.39
N GLY A 673 -4.20 -53.76 -8.32
CA GLY A 673 -2.90 -53.22 -8.73
C GLY A 673 -2.28 -52.29 -7.69
N ARG A 674 -0.96 -52.14 -7.75
CA ARG A 674 -0.22 -51.08 -7.01
C ARG A 674 0.14 -49.94 -7.97
N TYR A 675 0.27 -48.76 -7.40
CA TYR A 675 0.77 -47.57 -8.09
C TYR A 675 2.30 -47.60 -8.06
N ARG A 676 2.97 -47.71 -9.21
CA ARG A 676 4.42 -47.56 -9.30
C ARG A 676 4.81 -46.11 -9.51
N LEU A 677 5.83 -45.67 -8.77
CA LEU A 677 6.42 -44.36 -8.95
C LEU A 677 7.14 -44.28 -10.31
N LEU A 678 6.67 -43.41 -11.20
CA LEU A 678 7.32 -43.16 -12.49
C LEU A 678 8.21 -41.94 -12.46
N ARG A 679 7.73 -40.85 -11.84
CA ARG A 679 8.39 -39.55 -11.88
C ARG A 679 8.18 -38.78 -10.59
N HIS A 680 9.20 -38.00 -10.23
CA HIS A 680 9.12 -36.98 -9.20
C HIS A 680 9.42 -35.65 -9.86
N VAL A 681 8.41 -34.80 -9.91
CA VAL A 681 8.45 -33.52 -10.59
C VAL A 681 8.46 -32.38 -9.57
N SER A 682 9.15 -31.29 -9.90
CA SER A 682 9.10 -30.04 -9.15
C SER A 682 8.36 -29.00 -9.96
N PHE A 683 7.39 -28.32 -9.35
CA PHE A 683 6.67 -27.22 -9.93
C PHE A 683 7.27 -25.89 -9.49
N VAL A 684 7.52 -25.02 -10.47
CA VAL A 684 7.95 -23.63 -10.28
C VAL A 684 6.78 -22.72 -10.61
N ASP A 685 6.13 -22.21 -9.57
CA ASP A 685 4.97 -21.33 -9.71
C ASP A 685 5.44 -19.89 -9.95
N CYS A 686 5.30 -19.43 -11.21
CA CYS A 686 5.70 -18.10 -11.59
C CYS A 686 4.62 -17.06 -11.30
N PRO A 687 5.02 -15.86 -10.84
CA PRO A 687 4.10 -14.73 -10.76
C PRO A 687 3.62 -14.38 -12.18
N GLY A 688 2.32 -14.07 -12.28
CA GLY A 688 1.73 -13.67 -13.56
C GLY A 688 1.50 -12.17 -13.72
N HIS A 689 1.85 -11.39 -12.70
CA HIS A 689 1.68 -9.93 -12.72
C HIS A 689 2.81 -9.30 -13.55
N ASP A 690 2.47 -8.33 -14.38
CA ASP A 690 3.41 -7.65 -15.28
C ASP A 690 4.59 -6.95 -14.57
N ILE A 691 4.38 -6.40 -13.37
CA ILE A 691 5.46 -5.81 -12.55
C ILE A 691 6.53 -6.85 -12.17
N LEU A 692 6.16 -8.13 -12.10
CA LEU A 692 7.01 -9.22 -11.62
C LEU A 692 7.63 -10.05 -12.75
N MET A 693 7.72 -9.48 -13.95
CA MET A 693 8.34 -10.12 -15.11
C MET A 693 9.81 -10.50 -14.89
N SER A 694 10.55 -9.75 -14.07
CA SER A 694 11.93 -10.12 -13.69
C SER A 694 11.96 -11.47 -12.98
N THR A 695 11.11 -11.65 -11.98
CA THR A 695 10.98 -12.89 -11.22
C THR A 695 10.54 -14.06 -12.10
N MET A 696 9.62 -13.83 -13.05
CA MET A 696 9.19 -14.86 -14.01
C MET A 696 10.34 -15.30 -14.92
N LEU A 697 11.14 -14.36 -15.43
CA LEU A 697 12.31 -14.65 -16.26
C LEU A 697 13.39 -15.41 -15.48
N SER A 698 13.65 -15.05 -14.23
CA SER A 698 14.56 -15.81 -13.35
C SER A 698 14.06 -17.24 -13.10
N GLY A 699 12.75 -17.43 -12.96
CA GLY A 699 12.14 -18.76 -12.85
C GLY A 699 12.23 -19.56 -14.15
N ALA A 700 12.03 -18.90 -15.29
CA ALA A 700 12.05 -19.51 -16.62
C ALA A 700 13.41 -20.13 -16.97
N ALA A 701 14.52 -19.53 -16.49
CA ALA A 701 15.86 -20.05 -16.70
C ALA A 701 16.12 -21.44 -16.08
N VAL A 702 15.28 -21.86 -15.12
CA VAL A 702 15.45 -23.12 -14.37
C VAL A 702 14.47 -24.21 -14.83
N MET A 703 13.47 -23.84 -15.62
CA MET A 703 12.43 -24.76 -16.07
C MET A 703 12.94 -25.66 -17.20
N ASP A 704 12.52 -26.91 -17.21
CA ASP A 704 12.73 -27.84 -18.33
C ASP A 704 11.49 -27.87 -19.25
N ALA A 705 10.31 -27.65 -18.67
CA ALA A 705 9.03 -27.62 -19.36
C ALA A 705 8.08 -26.61 -18.73
N ALA A 706 7.01 -26.25 -19.42
CA ALA A 706 6.06 -25.26 -18.94
C ALA A 706 4.58 -25.66 -19.16
N LEU A 707 3.76 -25.27 -18.19
CA LEU A 707 2.31 -25.31 -18.23
C LEU A 707 1.79 -23.90 -18.47
N LEU A 708 1.17 -23.68 -19.62
CA LEU A 708 0.51 -22.43 -19.97
C LEU A 708 -0.95 -22.47 -19.54
N LEU A 709 -1.30 -21.75 -18.48
CA LEU A 709 -2.67 -21.65 -18.01
C LEU A 709 -3.41 -20.50 -18.70
N ILE A 710 -4.56 -20.84 -19.29
CA ILE A 710 -5.51 -19.90 -19.89
C ILE A 710 -6.87 -20.11 -19.23
N ALA A 711 -7.43 -19.08 -18.60
CA ALA A 711 -8.74 -19.17 -18.01
C ALA A 711 -9.81 -19.09 -19.10
N GLY A 712 -10.78 -20.01 -19.08
CA GLY A 712 -11.84 -20.07 -20.10
C GLY A 712 -12.88 -18.97 -19.98
N ASN A 713 -13.08 -18.40 -18.79
CA ASN A 713 -14.01 -17.30 -18.57
C ASN A 713 -13.52 -15.95 -19.12
N GLU A 714 -12.28 -15.89 -19.62
CA GLU A 714 -11.66 -14.67 -20.15
C GLU A 714 -11.48 -14.75 -21.67
N THR A 715 -11.23 -13.59 -22.29
CA THR A 715 -11.00 -13.54 -23.73
C THR A 715 -9.54 -13.91 -24.06
N CYS A 716 -9.36 -14.92 -24.90
CA CYS A 716 -8.06 -15.27 -25.45
C CYS A 716 -7.81 -14.50 -26.78
N PRO A 717 -6.64 -13.87 -26.99
CA PRO A 717 -5.45 -13.84 -26.13
C PRO A 717 -5.40 -12.66 -25.16
N GLN A 718 -4.93 -12.93 -23.93
CA GLN A 718 -4.56 -11.90 -22.97
C GLN A 718 -3.11 -11.42 -23.20
N PRO A 719 -2.79 -10.13 -22.94
CA PRO A 719 -1.46 -9.58 -23.18
C PRO A 719 -0.35 -10.32 -22.42
N GLN A 720 -0.56 -10.63 -21.14
CA GLN A 720 0.43 -11.34 -20.30
C GLN A 720 0.64 -12.79 -20.76
N THR A 721 -0.40 -13.46 -21.26
CA THR A 721 -0.27 -14.81 -21.84
C THR A 721 0.67 -14.80 -23.04
N SER A 722 0.59 -13.76 -23.89
CA SER A 722 1.52 -13.61 -25.02
C SER A 722 2.94 -13.22 -24.59
N GLU A 723 3.07 -12.41 -23.54
CA GLU A 723 4.37 -12.01 -22.99
C GLU A 723 5.11 -13.22 -22.39
N HIS A 724 4.43 -14.03 -21.58
CA HIS A 724 5.02 -15.25 -21.01
C HIS A 724 5.37 -16.28 -22.08
N LEU A 725 4.52 -16.46 -23.10
CA LEU A 725 4.81 -17.39 -24.19
C LEU A 725 6.06 -16.96 -24.98
N ALA A 726 6.20 -15.66 -25.26
CA ALA A 726 7.40 -15.12 -25.91
C ALA A 726 8.66 -15.27 -25.05
N ALA A 727 8.54 -15.06 -23.73
CA ALA A 727 9.66 -15.28 -22.80
C ALA A 727 10.15 -16.74 -22.82
N ILE A 728 9.23 -17.71 -22.84
CA ILE A 728 9.54 -19.14 -22.94
C ILE A 728 10.18 -19.50 -24.28
N GLU A 729 9.70 -18.93 -25.38
CA GLU A 729 10.28 -19.09 -26.71
C GLU A 729 11.72 -18.55 -26.76
N ILE A 730 11.98 -17.40 -26.13
CA ILE A 730 13.32 -16.84 -25.99
C ILE A 730 14.24 -17.81 -25.24
N MET A 731 13.77 -18.39 -24.15
CA MET A 731 14.53 -19.36 -23.35
C MET A 731 14.66 -20.75 -24.01
N LYS A 732 14.07 -20.95 -25.21
CA LYS A 732 14.10 -22.21 -25.99
C LYS A 732 13.47 -23.42 -25.30
N LEU A 733 12.44 -23.20 -24.48
CA LEU A 733 11.66 -24.32 -23.95
C LEU A 733 10.70 -24.81 -25.02
N SER A 734 10.91 -26.04 -25.50
CA SER A 734 10.08 -26.69 -26.53
C SER A 734 8.87 -27.41 -25.95
N HIS A 735 8.97 -27.87 -24.70
CA HIS A 735 7.94 -28.71 -24.08
C HIS A 735 6.92 -27.85 -23.32
N ILE A 736 5.81 -27.55 -24.00
CA ILE A 736 4.72 -26.74 -23.45
C ILE A 736 3.42 -27.55 -23.48
N ILE A 737 2.68 -27.56 -22.38
CA ILE A 737 1.32 -28.08 -22.29
C ILE A 737 0.39 -26.93 -21.93
N ILE A 738 -0.74 -26.83 -22.62
CA ILE A 738 -1.68 -25.74 -22.45
C ILE A 738 -2.86 -26.24 -21.61
N LEU A 739 -3.15 -25.55 -20.52
CA LEU A 739 -4.22 -25.88 -19.61
C LEU A 739 -5.33 -24.83 -19.74
N GLN A 740 -6.49 -25.26 -20.22
CA GLN A 740 -7.70 -24.45 -20.23
C GLN A 740 -8.37 -24.60 -18.87
N ASN A 741 -8.17 -23.64 -17.97
CA ASN A 741 -8.68 -23.69 -16.59
C ASN A 741 -10.04 -23.00 -16.45
N LYS A 742 -10.73 -23.22 -15.34
CA LYS A 742 -12.07 -22.68 -15.01
C LYS A 742 -13.15 -23.10 -16.02
N VAL A 743 -13.06 -24.32 -16.53
CA VAL A 743 -14.07 -24.88 -17.45
C VAL A 743 -15.41 -25.11 -16.74
N ASP A 744 -15.40 -25.21 -15.41
CA ASP A 744 -16.60 -25.29 -14.56
C ASP A 744 -17.56 -24.08 -14.70
N LEU A 745 -17.07 -22.92 -15.13
CA LEU A 745 -17.88 -21.72 -15.34
C LEU A 745 -18.44 -21.58 -16.77
N MET A 746 -18.03 -22.46 -17.69
CA MET A 746 -18.39 -22.37 -19.10
C MET A 746 -19.39 -23.45 -19.50
N ARG A 747 -20.21 -23.13 -20.50
CA ARG A 747 -20.96 -24.14 -21.27
C ARG A 747 -20.03 -24.82 -22.28
N GLU A 748 -20.37 -26.04 -22.68
CA GLU A 748 -19.57 -26.83 -23.63
C GLU A 748 -19.29 -26.09 -24.94
N ASP A 749 -20.31 -25.43 -25.52
CA ASP A 749 -20.14 -24.64 -26.74
C ASP A 749 -19.14 -23.48 -26.57
N GLY A 750 -19.21 -22.80 -25.42
CA GLY A 750 -18.29 -21.71 -25.08
C GLY A 750 -16.86 -22.21 -24.90
N ALA A 751 -16.70 -23.37 -24.23
CA ALA A 751 -15.40 -24.00 -24.08
C ALA A 751 -14.78 -24.39 -25.42
N LEU A 752 -15.58 -24.86 -26.37
CA LEU A 752 -15.14 -25.25 -27.72
C LEU A 752 -14.75 -24.02 -28.58
N GLN A 753 -15.51 -22.93 -28.49
CA GLN A 753 -15.14 -21.66 -29.14
C GLN A 753 -13.83 -21.11 -28.58
N HIS A 754 -13.66 -21.17 -27.25
CA HIS A 754 -12.44 -20.75 -26.60
C HIS A 754 -11.24 -21.66 -26.95
N TYR A 755 -11.46 -22.97 -27.08
CA TYR A 755 -10.44 -23.88 -27.58
C TYR A 755 -9.98 -23.51 -29.01
N GLN A 756 -10.92 -23.14 -29.89
CA GLN A 756 -10.59 -22.68 -31.24
C GLN A 756 -9.84 -21.34 -31.24
N SER A 757 -10.13 -20.42 -30.32
CA SER A 757 -9.39 -19.16 -30.21
C SER A 757 -7.97 -19.38 -29.72
N ILE A 758 -7.77 -20.30 -28.76
CA ILE A 758 -6.44 -20.75 -28.33
C ILE A 758 -5.66 -21.34 -29.50
N LEU A 759 -6.27 -22.25 -30.29
CA LEU A 759 -5.61 -22.82 -31.47
C LEU A 759 -5.21 -21.76 -32.50
N LYS A 760 -6.06 -20.75 -32.73
CA LYS A 760 -5.73 -19.63 -33.63
C LYS A 760 -4.56 -18.80 -33.10
N PHE A 761 -4.47 -18.62 -31.79
CA PHE A 761 -3.41 -17.86 -31.14
C PHE A 761 -2.04 -18.57 -31.20
N ILE A 762 -2.05 -19.90 -31.06
CA ILE A 762 -0.82 -20.70 -31.03
C ILE A 762 -0.18 -20.87 -32.41
N ARG A 763 -0.98 -20.84 -33.49
CA ARG A 763 -0.48 -21.04 -34.86
C ARG A 763 0.68 -20.09 -35.17
N GLY A 764 1.83 -20.67 -35.51
CA GLY A 764 3.05 -19.93 -35.83
C GLY A 764 3.96 -19.61 -34.63
N THR A 765 3.67 -20.13 -33.45
CA THR A 765 4.54 -20.09 -32.26
C THR A 765 5.18 -21.45 -31.98
N VAL A 766 6.14 -21.52 -31.05
CA VAL A 766 6.77 -22.78 -30.60
C VAL A 766 5.77 -23.75 -29.97
N ALA A 767 4.63 -23.26 -29.49
CA ALA A 767 3.57 -24.09 -28.92
C ALA A 767 2.69 -24.78 -29.98
N ASP A 768 3.00 -24.65 -31.28
CA ASP A 768 2.23 -25.32 -32.33
C ASP A 768 2.34 -26.85 -32.20
N GLY A 769 1.20 -27.51 -32.07
CA GLY A 769 1.12 -28.94 -31.75
C GLY A 769 1.15 -29.29 -30.25
N SER A 770 1.22 -28.30 -29.34
CA SER A 770 1.07 -28.55 -27.90
C SER A 770 -0.34 -29.04 -27.55
N PRO A 771 -0.47 -30.05 -26.66
CA PRO A 771 -1.78 -30.53 -26.21
C PRO A 771 -2.47 -29.46 -25.35
N ILE A 772 -3.77 -29.27 -25.60
CA ILE A 772 -4.63 -28.37 -24.82
C ILE A 772 -5.58 -29.23 -23.99
N ILE A 773 -5.52 -29.10 -22.67
CA ILE A 773 -6.28 -29.94 -21.72
C ILE A 773 -7.27 -29.05 -20.96
N PRO A 774 -8.59 -29.30 -21.06
CA PRO A 774 -9.60 -28.63 -20.24
C PRO A 774 -9.57 -29.19 -18.82
N ILE A 775 -9.42 -28.31 -17.82
CA ILE A 775 -9.35 -28.68 -16.41
C ILE A 775 -10.20 -27.74 -15.54
N SER A 776 -10.56 -28.23 -14.35
CA SER A 776 -11.04 -27.39 -13.26
C SER A 776 -10.12 -27.60 -12.06
N ALA A 777 -9.24 -26.63 -11.81
CA ALA A 777 -8.28 -26.69 -10.71
C ALA A 777 -8.96 -26.70 -9.33
N GLN A 778 -10.08 -25.98 -9.19
CA GLN A 778 -10.79 -25.81 -7.92
C GLN A 778 -11.49 -27.10 -7.49
N LEU A 779 -12.19 -27.75 -8.44
CA LEU A 779 -12.91 -29.00 -8.21
C LEU A 779 -12.01 -30.24 -8.35
N LYS A 780 -10.76 -30.06 -8.77
CA LYS A 780 -9.78 -31.10 -9.05
C LYS A 780 -10.21 -32.11 -10.14
N TYR A 781 -10.96 -31.65 -11.14
CA TYR A 781 -11.33 -32.49 -12.28
C TYR A 781 -10.25 -32.50 -13.36
N ASN A 782 -10.07 -33.67 -13.98
CA ASN A 782 -9.19 -33.93 -15.12
C ASN A 782 -7.68 -33.72 -14.85
N ILE A 783 -7.26 -33.76 -13.58
CA ILE A 783 -5.86 -33.72 -13.18
C ILE A 783 -5.11 -34.97 -13.64
N ASP A 784 -5.78 -36.14 -13.59
CA ASP A 784 -5.20 -37.41 -14.00
C ASP A 784 -4.73 -37.38 -15.46
N ALA A 785 -5.52 -36.72 -16.34
CA ALA A 785 -5.13 -36.49 -17.72
C ALA A 785 -3.89 -35.59 -17.80
N VAL A 786 -3.81 -34.51 -17.02
CA VAL A 786 -2.60 -33.68 -16.97
C VAL A 786 -1.38 -34.51 -16.58
N ASN A 787 -1.50 -35.37 -15.56
CA ASN A 787 -0.41 -36.26 -15.13
C ASN A 787 0.03 -37.23 -16.23
N GLU A 788 -0.92 -37.78 -16.99
CA GLU A 788 -0.64 -38.62 -18.15
C GLU A 788 0.13 -37.87 -19.25
N TYR A 789 -0.31 -36.66 -19.59
CA TYR A 789 0.36 -35.80 -20.58
C TYR A 789 1.73 -35.35 -20.10
N LEU A 790 1.90 -35.08 -18.80
CA LEU A 790 3.20 -34.78 -18.19
C LEU A 790 4.19 -35.95 -18.39
N VAL A 791 3.74 -37.19 -18.23
CA VAL A 791 4.59 -38.38 -18.41
C VAL A 791 4.88 -38.66 -19.89
N SER A 792 3.88 -38.52 -20.76
CA SER A 792 4.00 -38.91 -22.17
C SER A 792 4.68 -37.86 -23.06
N HIS A 793 4.39 -36.57 -22.89
CA HIS A 793 4.87 -35.51 -23.78
C HIS A 793 6.18 -34.85 -23.34
N ILE A 794 6.49 -34.86 -22.04
CA ILE A 794 7.70 -34.23 -21.52
C ILE A 794 8.73 -35.34 -21.28
N PRO A 795 9.79 -35.48 -22.08
CA PRO A 795 10.89 -36.38 -21.76
C PRO A 795 11.75 -35.78 -20.63
N VAL A 796 12.45 -36.64 -19.89
CA VAL A 796 13.46 -36.16 -18.94
C VAL A 796 14.68 -35.68 -19.75
N PRO A 797 15.16 -34.44 -19.55
CA PRO A 797 16.33 -33.96 -20.25
C PRO A 797 17.56 -34.79 -19.85
N VAL A 798 18.42 -35.08 -20.83
CA VAL A 798 19.70 -35.75 -20.57
C VAL A 798 20.61 -34.74 -19.88
N ARG A 799 21.04 -35.05 -18.65
CA ARG A 799 21.93 -34.20 -17.86
C ARG A 799 23.24 -34.91 -17.58
N ASP A 800 24.34 -34.18 -17.69
CA ASP A 800 25.68 -34.73 -17.46
C ASP A 800 26.01 -34.74 -15.96
N PHE A 801 26.14 -35.93 -15.38
CA PHE A 801 26.47 -36.12 -13.97
C PHE A 801 27.96 -36.04 -13.66
N THR A 802 28.81 -36.25 -14.67
CA THR A 802 30.28 -36.22 -14.55
C THR A 802 30.86 -34.82 -14.63
N ALA A 803 30.08 -33.85 -15.14
CA ALA A 803 30.49 -32.45 -15.21
C ALA A 803 30.63 -31.86 -13.80
N SER A 804 31.32 -30.71 -13.70
CA SER A 804 31.37 -29.98 -12.43
C SER A 804 29.97 -29.48 -12.03
N PRO A 805 29.64 -29.51 -10.73
CA PRO A 805 28.37 -29.02 -10.23
C PRO A 805 28.24 -27.53 -10.51
N HIS A 806 27.18 -27.18 -11.23
CA HIS A 806 26.78 -25.81 -11.51
C HIS A 806 25.34 -25.65 -11.04
N MET A 807 25.16 -24.87 -9.96
CA MET A 807 23.86 -24.62 -9.35
C MET A 807 23.50 -23.14 -9.47
N MET A 808 22.30 -22.88 -9.99
CA MET A 808 21.69 -21.56 -10.01
C MET A 808 20.91 -21.34 -8.72
N VAL A 809 21.28 -20.31 -7.93
CA VAL A 809 20.55 -19.93 -6.72
C VAL A 809 19.37 -19.04 -7.08
N ILE A 810 18.16 -19.44 -6.69
CA ILE A 810 16.91 -18.76 -7.02
C ILE A 810 16.23 -18.19 -5.78
N ARG A 811 16.50 -18.76 -4.61
CA ARG A 811 16.09 -18.23 -3.31
C ARG A 811 17.18 -18.43 -2.27
N SER A 812 17.17 -17.61 -1.24
CA SER A 812 18.04 -17.80 -0.08
C SER A 812 17.24 -17.62 1.20
N PHE A 813 17.50 -18.48 2.17
CA PHE A 813 16.75 -18.50 3.42
C PHE A 813 17.67 -18.56 4.62
N ASP A 814 17.15 -18.01 5.70
CA ASP A 814 17.58 -18.29 7.05
C ASP A 814 16.58 -19.28 7.66
N VAL A 815 17.07 -20.40 8.19
CA VAL A 815 16.26 -21.43 8.86
C VAL A 815 16.21 -21.23 10.38
N ASN A 816 16.93 -20.25 10.90
CA ASN A 816 16.99 -19.97 12.33
C ASN A 816 15.69 -19.32 12.81
N LYS A 817 15.13 -19.87 13.90
CA LYS A 817 13.91 -19.34 14.49
C LYS A 817 14.22 -18.13 15.37
N PRO A 818 13.37 -17.09 15.38
CA PRO A 818 13.53 -15.98 16.31
C PRO A 818 13.54 -16.48 17.76
N GLY A 819 14.56 -16.07 18.53
CA GLY A 819 14.75 -16.49 19.93
C GLY A 819 15.55 -17.78 20.11
N ALA A 820 16.12 -18.36 19.05
CA ALA A 820 17.11 -19.44 19.18
C ALA A 820 18.38 -18.94 19.88
N GLU A 821 19.00 -19.82 20.68
CA GLU A 821 20.29 -19.54 21.31
C GLU A 821 21.42 -19.56 20.28
N ILE A 822 22.51 -18.85 20.57
CA ILE A 822 23.65 -18.69 19.64
C ILE A 822 24.27 -20.05 19.29
N GLU A 823 24.28 -21.01 20.22
CA GLU A 823 24.86 -22.35 20.04
C GLU A 823 24.06 -23.23 19.08
N GLU A 824 22.76 -22.94 18.89
CA GLU A 824 21.87 -23.73 18.02
C GLU A 824 21.77 -23.15 16.59
N LEU A 825 22.47 -22.05 16.30
CA LEU A 825 22.39 -21.40 15.01
C LEU A 825 22.94 -22.28 13.89
N LYS A 826 22.12 -22.45 12.86
CA LYS A 826 22.50 -23.09 11.60
C LYS A 826 22.95 -22.03 10.61
N GLY A 827 23.83 -22.40 9.71
CA GLY A 827 24.26 -21.52 8.63
C GLY A 827 23.14 -21.24 7.61
N GLY A 828 23.41 -20.31 6.70
CA GLY A 828 22.47 -19.90 5.66
C GLY A 828 22.20 -21.01 4.63
N VAL A 829 20.98 -20.99 4.07
CA VAL A 829 20.53 -21.97 3.08
C VAL A 829 20.39 -21.31 1.71
N ALA A 830 21.05 -21.86 0.70
CA ALA A 830 20.89 -21.49 -0.70
C ALA A 830 19.94 -22.47 -1.39
N GLY A 831 18.79 -21.97 -1.85
CA GLY A 831 17.78 -22.75 -2.57
C GLY A 831 17.87 -22.51 -4.07
N GLY A 832 17.92 -23.58 -4.85
CA GLY A 832 18.06 -23.45 -6.29
C GLY A 832 18.00 -24.77 -7.02
N SER A 833 18.40 -24.77 -8.29
CA SER A 833 18.44 -25.97 -9.12
C SER A 833 19.84 -26.19 -9.66
N ILE A 834 20.25 -27.45 -9.68
CA ILE A 834 21.53 -27.88 -10.25
C ILE A 834 21.32 -28.15 -11.74
N LEU A 835 22.04 -27.44 -12.60
CA LEU A 835 21.98 -27.60 -14.05
C LEU A 835 22.80 -28.80 -14.51
N THR A 836 24.06 -28.87 -14.07
CA THR A 836 25.04 -29.92 -14.42
C THR A 836 25.78 -30.40 -13.18
N GLY A 837 26.29 -31.64 -13.21
CA GLY A 837 27.12 -32.22 -12.16
C GLY A 837 26.40 -32.57 -10.86
N VAL A 838 26.99 -33.44 -10.04
CA VAL A 838 26.40 -33.88 -8.76
C VAL A 838 27.07 -33.15 -7.60
N LEU A 839 26.29 -32.70 -6.62
CA LEU A 839 26.78 -32.07 -5.39
C LEU A 839 26.69 -33.07 -4.23
N LYS A 840 27.76 -33.24 -3.45
CA LYS A 840 27.83 -34.17 -2.31
C LYS A 840 27.88 -33.42 -0.98
N LEU A 841 27.50 -34.11 0.09
CA LEU A 841 27.71 -33.58 1.45
C LEU A 841 29.19 -33.37 1.73
N ASN A 842 29.52 -32.33 2.50
CA ASN A 842 30.86 -31.89 2.87
C ASN A 842 31.74 -31.34 1.73
N ASP A 843 31.21 -31.18 0.51
CA ASP A 843 31.92 -30.54 -0.57
C ASP A 843 32.26 -29.07 -0.26
N GLU A 844 33.46 -28.65 -0.67
CA GLU A 844 33.85 -27.23 -0.65
C GLU A 844 33.31 -26.52 -1.90
N ILE A 845 32.54 -25.48 -1.64
CA ILE A 845 31.80 -24.73 -2.64
C ILE A 845 32.23 -23.27 -2.66
N GLU A 846 32.12 -22.66 -3.82
CA GLU A 846 32.26 -21.22 -4.02
C GLU A 846 30.93 -20.65 -4.55
N ILE A 847 30.59 -19.44 -4.12
CA ILE A 847 29.45 -18.67 -4.62
C ILE A 847 29.98 -17.42 -5.32
N ARG A 848 29.63 -17.26 -6.60
CA ARG A 848 29.97 -16.09 -7.44
C ARG A 848 28.71 -15.35 -7.88
N PRO A 849 28.73 -14.02 -8.05
CA PRO A 849 29.86 -13.07 -7.93
C PRO A 849 30.36 -12.81 -6.51
N GLY A 850 29.60 -13.22 -5.47
CA GLY A 850 30.01 -13.09 -4.08
C GLY A 850 29.78 -11.69 -3.51
N LEU A 851 30.69 -11.23 -2.65
CA LEU A 851 30.65 -9.89 -2.05
C LEU A 851 31.22 -8.86 -3.02
N VAL A 852 30.39 -7.88 -3.37
CA VAL A 852 30.76 -6.77 -4.25
C VAL A 852 31.15 -5.57 -3.40
N THR A 853 32.43 -5.20 -3.44
CA THR A 853 32.97 -4.01 -2.76
C THR A 853 33.46 -3.00 -3.80
N LYS A 854 33.38 -1.71 -3.48
CA LYS A 854 33.99 -0.66 -4.30
C LYS A 854 35.26 -0.19 -3.61
N ASP A 855 36.36 -0.08 -4.36
CA ASP A 855 37.60 0.51 -3.88
C ASP A 855 37.46 2.04 -3.73
N GLU A 856 38.44 2.65 -3.06
CA GLU A 856 38.61 4.12 -2.94
C GLU A 856 38.65 4.83 -4.31
N ASN A 857 39.09 4.12 -5.36
CA ASN A 857 39.10 4.61 -6.75
C ASN A 857 37.79 4.34 -7.52
N GLY A 858 36.73 3.85 -6.87
CA GLY A 858 35.44 3.55 -7.47
C GLY A 858 35.40 2.28 -8.36
N LYS A 859 36.50 1.53 -8.45
CA LYS A 859 36.54 0.23 -9.15
C LYS A 859 35.79 -0.84 -8.36
N ILE A 860 35.01 -1.64 -9.06
CA ILE A 860 34.24 -2.75 -8.48
C ILE A 860 35.18 -3.94 -8.29
N GLN A 861 35.32 -4.42 -7.06
CA GLN A 861 35.99 -5.66 -6.71
C GLN A 861 34.96 -6.71 -6.29
N CYS A 862 35.17 -7.96 -6.71
CA CYS A 862 34.33 -9.09 -6.33
C CYS A 862 35.15 -10.09 -5.54
N ARG A 863 34.67 -10.45 -4.33
CA ARG A 863 35.25 -11.51 -3.51
C ARG A 863 34.27 -12.69 -3.45
N PRO A 864 34.63 -13.85 -4.01
CA PRO A 864 33.76 -15.03 -3.96
C PRO A 864 33.58 -15.51 -2.52
N ILE A 865 32.41 -16.04 -2.20
CA ILE A 865 32.12 -16.59 -0.88
C ILE A 865 32.44 -18.07 -0.89
N PHE A 866 33.43 -18.49 -0.10
CA PHE A 866 33.75 -19.90 0.08
C PHE A 866 32.96 -20.48 1.25
N SER A 867 32.45 -21.70 1.08
CA SER A 867 31.71 -22.40 2.12
C SER A 867 31.84 -23.92 1.97
N ARG A 868 31.21 -24.64 2.90
CA ARG A 868 31.09 -26.09 2.86
C ARG A 868 29.62 -26.49 2.94
N VAL A 869 29.23 -27.49 2.16
CA VAL A 869 27.88 -28.08 2.20
C VAL A 869 27.73 -28.90 3.47
N MET A 870 26.79 -28.53 4.34
CA MET A 870 26.48 -29.26 5.57
C MET A 870 25.28 -30.20 5.41
N SER A 871 24.30 -29.79 4.63
CA SER A 871 23.08 -30.56 4.41
C SER A 871 22.51 -30.29 3.03
N LEU A 872 21.82 -31.29 2.48
CA LEU A 872 21.10 -31.20 1.22
C LEU A 872 19.66 -31.63 1.48
N PHE A 873 18.72 -30.73 1.21
CA PHE A 873 17.30 -30.97 1.44
C PHE A 873 16.52 -30.91 0.12
N ALA A 874 15.72 -31.94 -0.13
CA ALA A 874 14.62 -31.87 -1.09
C ALA A 874 13.30 -31.91 -0.31
N GLU A 875 12.68 -30.75 -0.15
CA GLU A 875 11.45 -30.56 0.61
C GLU A 875 11.55 -31.02 2.08
N HIS A 876 11.16 -32.26 2.39
CA HIS A 876 11.23 -32.86 3.73
C HIS A 876 12.24 -34.01 3.82
N ASN A 877 12.86 -34.37 2.70
CA ASN A 877 13.79 -35.48 2.61
C ASN A 877 15.23 -34.99 2.71
N ASP A 878 16.00 -35.64 3.57
CA ASP A 878 17.46 -35.50 3.63
C ASP A 878 18.11 -36.27 2.48
N LEU A 879 19.09 -35.63 1.82
CA LEU A 879 19.87 -36.18 0.73
C LEU A 879 21.36 -36.26 1.11
N LYS A 880 22.02 -37.37 0.74
CA LYS A 880 23.48 -37.56 0.84
C LYS A 880 24.21 -36.96 -0.36
N PHE A 881 23.59 -37.01 -1.53
CA PHE A 881 24.05 -36.36 -2.76
C PHE A 881 22.83 -35.83 -3.52
N ALA A 882 23.07 -34.78 -4.30
CA ALA A 882 22.07 -34.04 -5.05
C ALA A 882 22.37 -34.15 -6.55
N VAL A 883 21.41 -34.69 -7.29
CA VAL A 883 21.50 -34.88 -8.75
C VAL A 883 20.96 -33.64 -9.48
N PRO A 884 21.49 -33.29 -10.66
CA PRO A 884 20.90 -32.28 -11.54
C PRO A 884 19.40 -32.45 -11.72
N GLY A 885 18.68 -31.36 -11.51
CA GLY A 885 17.23 -31.32 -11.61
C GLY A 885 16.58 -31.03 -10.28
N GLY A 886 15.28 -30.77 -10.34
CA GLY A 886 14.50 -30.42 -9.16
C GLY A 886 15.00 -29.14 -8.47
N LEU A 887 14.43 -28.89 -7.30
CA LEU A 887 14.83 -27.80 -6.43
C LEU A 887 15.35 -28.34 -5.12
N ILE A 888 16.55 -27.86 -4.77
CA ILE A 888 17.33 -28.38 -3.66
C ILE A 888 17.72 -27.21 -2.77
N GLY A 889 17.52 -27.40 -1.46
CA GLY A 889 18.01 -26.51 -0.42
C GLY A 889 19.38 -26.98 0.04
N VAL A 890 20.42 -26.23 -0.32
CA VAL A 890 21.79 -26.50 0.11
C VAL A 890 22.05 -25.73 1.39
N GLY A 891 22.19 -26.44 2.51
CA GLY A 891 22.61 -25.87 3.79
C GLY A 891 24.11 -25.63 3.77
N THR A 892 24.52 -24.37 3.96
CA THR A 892 25.91 -23.94 3.86
C THR A 892 26.41 -23.34 5.16
N ARG A 893 27.73 -23.23 5.34
CA ARG A 893 28.36 -22.52 6.48
C ARG A 893 28.37 -21.00 6.31
N VAL A 894 27.71 -20.48 5.29
CA VAL A 894 27.61 -19.03 5.05
C VAL A 894 26.84 -18.39 6.19
N ASP A 895 27.22 -17.16 6.54
CA ASP A 895 26.52 -16.35 7.53
C ASP A 895 25.03 -16.20 7.16
N PRO A 896 24.09 -16.52 8.07
CA PRO A 896 22.65 -16.36 7.83
C PRO A 896 22.24 -14.96 7.36
N THR A 897 22.97 -13.91 7.75
CA THR A 897 22.69 -12.52 7.35
C THR A 897 22.87 -12.28 5.84
N LEU A 898 23.76 -13.03 5.18
CA LEU A 898 23.95 -12.97 3.74
C LEU A 898 22.84 -13.71 2.98
N CYS A 899 22.20 -14.71 3.61
CA CYS A 899 21.11 -15.47 3.01
C CYS A 899 19.73 -14.88 3.31
N ARG A 900 19.63 -13.91 4.22
CA ARG A 900 18.34 -13.29 4.60
C ARG A 900 17.72 -12.53 3.43
N ALA A 901 16.40 -12.72 3.26
CA ALA A 901 15.57 -12.00 2.30
C ALA A 901 16.04 -12.09 0.83
N ASP A 902 16.42 -13.29 0.37
CA ASP A 902 16.70 -13.55 -1.05
C ASP A 902 17.89 -12.72 -1.62
N ARG A 903 18.90 -12.41 -0.80
CA ARG A 903 20.10 -11.66 -1.21
C ARG A 903 21.02 -12.42 -2.17
N LEU A 904 21.00 -13.75 -2.15
CA LEU A 904 21.82 -14.59 -3.05
C LEU A 904 21.07 -15.00 -4.33
N VAL A 905 19.93 -14.38 -4.62
CA VAL A 905 19.17 -14.70 -5.85
C VAL A 905 19.96 -14.27 -7.08
N GLY A 906 20.06 -15.18 -8.04
CA GLY A 906 20.84 -14.96 -9.24
C GLY A 906 22.32 -15.28 -9.10
N PHE A 907 22.77 -15.77 -7.94
CA PHE A 907 24.16 -16.18 -7.77
C PHE A 907 24.35 -17.61 -8.25
N VAL A 908 25.58 -17.92 -8.65
CA VAL A 908 25.98 -19.26 -9.10
C VAL A 908 26.82 -19.91 -8.02
N LEU A 909 26.51 -21.17 -7.71
CA LEU A 909 27.19 -22.01 -6.73
C LEU A 909 27.82 -23.21 -7.45
N GLY A 910 29.07 -23.51 -7.13
CA GLY A 910 29.77 -24.68 -7.68
C GLY A 910 31.02 -25.02 -6.89
N HIS A 911 31.81 -25.97 -7.38
CA HIS A 911 33.10 -26.29 -6.76
C HIS A 911 34.10 -25.15 -6.88
N ARG A 912 34.96 -25.03 -5.87
CA ARG A 912 36.03 -24.03 -5.80
C ARG A 912 36.86 -23.98 -7.10
N GLY A 913 36.99 -22.78 -7.67
CA GLY A 913 37.82 -22.50 -8.83
C GLY A 913 37.27 -22.99 -10.18
N ARG A 914 36.07 -23.58 -10.23
CA ARG A 914 35.49 -24.12 -11.47
C ARG A 914 34.28 -23.34 -12.00
N LEU A 915 33.85 -22.29 -11.31
CA LEU A 915 32.75 -21.46 -11.81
C LEU A 915 33.16 -20.53 -12.97
N PRO A 916 32.18 -20.04 -13.75
CA PRO A 916 32.40 -19.07 -14.82
C PRO A 916 33.03 -17.75 -14.35
N ALA A 917 33.49 -16.97 -15.33
CA ALA A 917 34.05 -15.65 -15.10
C ALA A 917 32.97 -14.63 -14.70
N ILE A 918 33.39 -13.59 -13.98
CA ILE A 918 32.53 -12.50 -13.54
C ILE A 918 32.67 -11.36 -14.55
N TYR A 919 31.56 -10.92 -15.14
CA TYR A 919 31.54 -9.83 -16.12
C TYR A 919 30.99 -8.54 -15.51
N THR A 920 31.62 -7.41 -15.85
CA THR A 920 31.10 -6.06 -15.55
C THR A 920 30.57 -5.36 -16.79
N GLU A 921 31.17 -5.64 -17.94
CA GLU A 921 30.71 -5.14 -19.23
C GLU A 921 30.48 -6.31 -20.17
N LEU A 922 29.36 -6.27 -20.88
CA LEU A 922 28.96 -7.29 -21.84
C LEU A 922 28.83 -6.68 -23.23
N GLU A 923 29.34 -7.40 -24.22
CA GLU A 923 29.08 -7.19 -25.63
C GLU A 923 28.09 -8.26 -26.08
N VAL A 924 26.88 -7.81 -26.40
CA VAL A 924 25.73 -8.68 -26.69
C VAL A 924 25.22 -8.46 -28.10
N ASN A 925 24.86 -9.55 -28.78
CA ASN A 925 24.12 -9.51 -30.03
C ASN A 925 22.63 -9.52 -29.72
N TYR A 926 21.93 -8.41 -29.97
CA TYR A 926 20.56 -8.20 -29.52
C TYR A 926 19.55 -8.22 -30.66
N PHE A 927 18.36 -8.76 -30.37
CA PHE A 927 17.22 -8.82 -31.26
C PHE A 927 16.01 -8.21 -30.56
N LEU A 928 15.43 -7.17 -31.18
CA LEU A 928 14.22 -6.51 -30.67
C LEU A 928 12.97 -7.13 -31.29
N LEU A 929 11.92 -7.24 -30.47
CA LEU A 929 10.60 -7.64 -30.92
C LEU A 929 10.00 -6.55 -31.82
N ARG A 930 9.17 -6.94 -32.79
CA ARG A 930 8.53 -5.98 -33.71
C ARG A 930 7.52 -5.07 -33.01
N ARG A 931 6.89 -5.57 -31.95
CA ARG A 931 5.81 -4.92 -31.22
C ARG A 931 6.00 -5.17 -29.72
N LEU A 932 5.56 -4.22 -28.90
CA LEU A 932 5.53 -4.39 -27.47
C LEU A 932 4.48 -5.43 -27.09
N LEU A 933 4.90 -6.39 -26.28
CA LEU A 933 4.02 -7.38 -25.68
C LEU A 933 3.50 -6.81 -24.35
N GLY A 934 2.28 -7.19 -23.97
CA GLY A 934 1.74 -6.81 -22.65
C GLY A 934 0.93 -5.51 -22.58
N VAL A 935 0.99 -4.62 -23.59
CA VAL A 935 0.25 -3.34 -23.59
C VAL A 935 -0.89 -3.35 -24.62
N LYS A 936 -2.12 -3.10 -24.17
CA LYS A 936 -3.29 -2.83 -25.02
C LYS A 936 -3.58 -1.33 -24.95
N THR A 937 -3.24 -0.59 -26.00
CA THR A 937 -3.66 0.81 -26.17
C THR A 937 -5.18 0.86 -26.42
N ALA A 938 -5.85 1.96 -26.06
CA ALA A 938 -7.30 2.12 -26.21
C ALA A 938 -7.82 1.84 -27.65
N ASP A 939 -6.99 2.06 -28.67
CA ASP A 939 -7.30 1.79 -30.07
C ASP A 939 -7.06 0.33 -30.52
N GLY A 940 -6.68 -0.57 -29.61
CA GLY A 940 -6.34 -1.97 -29.91
C GLY A 940 -5.08 -2.17 -30.76
N LYS A 941 -4.35 -1.10 -31.09
CA LYS A 941 -3.09 -1.15 -31.85
C LYS A 941 -1.90 -1.30 -30.92
N GLN A 942 -1.18 -2.41 -31.04
CA GLN A 942 0.09 -2.64 -30.35
C GLN A 942 1.16 -1.62 -30.78
N GLU A 943 1.83 -1.01 -29.82
CA GLU A 943 2.92 -0.07 -30.04
C GLU A 943 4.19 -0.76 -30.57
N LYS A 944 4.96 -0.05 -31.39
CA LYS A 944 6.20 -0.58 -32.01
C LYS A 944 7.40 -0.33 -31.09
N VAL A 945 8.29 -1.31 -30.96
CA VAL A 945 9.50 -1.17 -30.14
C VAL A 945 10.49 -0.21 -30.80
N ALA A 946 10.88 0.84 -30.07
CA ALA A 946 11.95 1.76 -30.50
C ALA A 946 13.34 1.13 -30.35
N LYS A 947 14.31 1.56 -31.17
CA LYS A 947 15.71 1.11 -31.07
C LYS A 947 16.36 1.53 -29.73
N LEU A 948 17.46 0.87 -29.36
CA LEU A 948 18.24 1.21 -28.16
C LEU A 948 18.98 2.53 -28.35
N THR A 949 18.97 3.40 -27.33
CA THR A 949 19.73 4.66 -27.32
C THR A 949 20.95 4.55 -26.40
N LYS A 950 21.99 5.36 -26.67
CA LYS A 950 23.16 5.42 -25.79
C LYS A 950 22.78 6.05 -24.46
N ASN A 951 23.43 5.62 -23.39
CA ASN A 951 23.20 5.99 -21.99
C ASN A 951 21.81 5.62 -21.44
N GLU A 952 21.03 4.82 -22.16
CA GLU A 952 19.78 4.27 -21.66
C GLU A 952 20.03 3.21 -20.58
N VAL A 953 19.19 3.19 -19.54
CA VAL A 953 19.21 2.14 -18.51
C VAL A 953 18.16 1.09 -18.85
N LEU A 954 18.63 -0.13 -19.06
CA LEU A 954 17.83 -1.31 -19.36
C LEU A 954 17.90 -2.28 -18.18
N MET A 955 16.89 -3.12 -18.03
CA MET A 955 16.97 -4.28 -17.15
C MET A 955 17.34 -5.49 -17.97
N VAL A 956 18.40 -6.16 -17.55
CA VAL A 956 19.02 -7.29 -18.25
C VAL A 956 18.91 -8.49 -17.32
N ASN A 957 18.18 -9.51 -17.79
CA ASN A 957 18.07 -10.78 -17.07
C ASN A 957 18.97 -11.80 -17.74
N ILE A 958 19.98 -12.25 -17.02
CA ILE A 958 20.96 -13.23 -17.46
C ILE A 958 20.79 -14.47 -16.60
N GLY A 959 20.28 -15.54 -17.19
CA GLY A 959 19.85 -16.71 -16.42
C GLY A 959 18.88 -16.32 -15.31
N SER A 960 19.27 -16.54 -14.05
CA SER A 960 18.49 -16.14 -12.87
C SER A 960 18.83 -14.75 -12.32
N THR A 961 19.94 -14.13 -12.75
CA THR A 961 20.40 -12.81 -12.30
C THR A 961 19.62 -11.69 -13.00
N ALA A 962 18.97 -10.81 -12.24
CA ALA A 962 18.39 -9.58 -12.76
C ALA A 962 19.29 -8.39 -12.41
N THR A 963 19.73 -7.63 -13.40
CA THR A 963 20.68 -6.52 -13.20
C THR A 963 20.34 -5.33 -14.10
N GLY A 964 20.52 -4.12 -13.59
CA GLY A 964 20.46 -2.90 -14.41
C GLY A 964 21.70 -2.80 -15.29
N ALA A 965 21.53 -2.41 -16.55
CA ALA A 965 22.64 -2.20 -17.47
C ALA A 965 22.48 -0.87 -18.20
N LYS A 966 23.58 -0.12 -18.29
CA LYS A 966 23.67 1.11 -19.07
C LYS A 966 24.21 0.82 -20.45
N VAL A 967 23.54 1.29 -21.49
CA VAL A 967 23.96 1.11 -22.88
C VAL A 967 25.11 2.08 -23.20
N MET A 968 26.33 1.57 -23.33
CA MET A 968 27.52 2.38 -23.66
C MET A 968 27.59 2.73 -25.15
N GLY A 969 27.26 1.75 -26.00
CA GLY A 969 27.32 1.91 -27.44
C GLY A 969 26.41 0.92 -28.14
N VAL A 970 25.73 1.40 -29.18
CA VAL A 970 24.84 0.60 -30.02
C VAL A 970 25.38 0.61 -31.45
N LYS A 971 25.63 -0.58 -31.99
CA LYS A 971 25.75 -0.86 -33.43
C LYS A 971 24.46 -1.56 -33.89
N ALA A 972 24.32 -1.80 -35.19
CA ALA A 972 23.07 -2.33 -35.77
C ALA A 972 22.54 -3.58 -35.03
N ASP A 973 23.39 -4.59 -34.83
CA ASP A 973 23.01 -5.86 -34.19
C ASP A 973 23.75 -6.11 -32.86
N VAL A 974 24.75 -5.29 -32.53
CA VAL A 974 25.60 -5.47 -31.33
C VAL A 974 25.48 -4.27 -30.40
N ALA A 975 25.30 -4.52 -29.10
CA ALA A 975 25.28 -3.50 -28.07
C ALA A 975 26.34 -3.80 -27.00
N LYS A 976 27.01 -2.75 -26.53
CA LYS A 976 27.87 -2.80 -25.34
C LYS A 976 27.11 -2.30 -24.14
N LEU A 977 26.99 -3.15 -23.12
CA LEU A 977 26.23 -2.94 -21.90
C LEU A 977 27.19 -2.92 -20.71
N SER A 978 27.16 -1.85 -19.91
CA SER A 978 27.83 -1.80 -18.61
C SER A 978 26.84 -2.21 -17.54
N LEU A 979 27.13 -3.27 -16.79
CA LEU A 979 26.27 -3.75 -15.71
C LEU A 979 26.46 -2.91 -14.45
N THR A 980 25.39 -2.65 -13.72
CA THR A 980 25.45 -1.97 -12.40
C THR A 980 25.97 -2.89 -11.32
N SER A 981 25.58 -4.18 -11.40
CA SER A 981 26.06 -5.26 -10.55
C SER A 981 26.79 -6.29 -11.41
N PRO A 982 27.95 -6.79 -10.98
CA PRO A 982 28.67 -7.81 -11.73
C PRO A 982 27.85 -9.11 -11.77
N ALA A 983 27.87 -9.80 -12.91
CA ALA A 983 27.15 -11.06 -13.11
C ALA A 983 28.14 -12.18 -13.47
N CYS A 984 27.87 -13.39 -12.98
CA CYS A 984 28.64 -14.60 -13.31
C CYS A 984 27.92 -15.31 -14.45
N THR A 985 28.53 -15.36 -15.63
CA THR A 985 27.84 -15.79 -16.87
C THR A 985 28.81 -16.49 -17.81
N GLU A 986 28.30 -17.32 -18.71
CA GLU A 986 29.09 -17.95 -19.78
C GLU A 986 28.85 -17.27 -21.14
N ILE A 987 29.83 -17.37 -22.03
CA ILE A 987 29.71 -16.83 -23.39
C ILE A 987 28.67 -17.67 -24.14
N GLY A 988 27.76 -17.01 -24.85
CA GLY A 988 26.66 -17.65 -25.57
C GLY A 988 25.39 -17.84 -24.75
N GLU A 989 25.38 -17.50 -23.47
CA GLU A 989 24.14 -17.47 -22.68
C GLU A 989 23.16 -16.44 -23.23
N LYS A 990 21.88 -16.78 -23.09
CA LYS A 990 20.77 -15.94 -23.50
C LYS A 990 20.41 -14.93 -22.43
N ILE A 991 20.05 -13.76 -22.90
CA ILE A 991 19.66 -12.61 -22.09
C ILE A 991 18.29 -12.14 -22.54
N ALA A 992 17.42 -11.85 -21.58
CA ALA A 992 16.19 -11.10 -21.83
C ALA A 992 16.42 -9.62 -21.53
N ILE A 993 16.04 -8.74 -22.47
CA ILE A 993 16.18 -7.29 -22.33
C ILE A 993 14.81 -6.68 -22.08
N SER A 994 14.71 -5.93 -20.99
CA SER A 994 13.52 -5.20 -20.60
C SER A 994 13.80 -3.69 -20.53
N ARG A 995 12.82 -2.90 -20.96
CA ARG A 995 12.85 -1.43 -20.93
C ARG A 995 11.77 -0.90 -19.99
N ARG A 996 12.05 0.22 -19.33
CA ARG A 996 11.06 0.88 -18.48
C ARG A 996 10.11 1.73 -19.34
N ILE A 997 8.84 1.35 -19.39
CA ILE A 997 7.75 2.03 -20.11
C ILE A 997 6.58 2.17 -19.13
N GLU A 998 5.99 3.36 -19.03
CA GLU A 998 4.86 3.63 -18.09
C GLU A 998 5.17 3.17 -16.65
N LYS A 999 6.39 3.48 -16.17
CA LYS A 999 6.93 3.07 -14.85
C LYS A 999 7.21 1.56 -14.68
N HIS A 1000 6.77 0.68 -15.58
CA HIS A 1000 6.93 -0.78 -15.48
C HIS A 1000 8.05 -1.29 -16.40
N TRP A 1001 8.67 -2.41 -16.04
CA TRP A 1001 9.64 -3.08 -16.92
C TRP A 1001 8.91 -3.99 -17.90
N ARG A 1002 9.09 -3.74 -19.20
CA ARG A 1002 8.46 -4.51 -20.29
C ARG A 1002 9.52 -5.21 -21.11
N LEU A 1003 9.26 -6.46 -21.48
CA LEU A 1003 10.15 -7.24 -22.34
C LEU A 1003 10.16 -6.64 -23.76
N ILE A 1004 11.34 -6.22 -24.24
CA ILE A 1004 11.50 -5.62 -25.57
C ILE A 1004 12.24 -6.52 -26.56
N GLY A 1005 13.00 -7.49 -26.06
CA GLY A 1005 13.83 -8.33 -26.90
C GLY A 1005 14.69 -9.29 -26.10
N TRP A 1006 15.58 -9.97 -26.82
CA TRP A 1006 16.55 -10.90 -26.25
C TRP A 1006 17.91 -10.69 -26.90
N ALA A 1007 18.96 -11.19 -26.26
CA ALA A 1007 20.31 -11.10 -26.77
C ALA A 1007 21.13 -12.33 -26.40
N ASN A 1008 22.23 -12.55 -27.13
CA ASN A 1008 23.25 -13.54 -26.78
C ASN A 1008 24.54 -12.82 -26.39
N ILE A 1009 25.21 -13.32 -25.35
CA ILE A 1009 26.53 -12.84 -24.95
C ILE A 1009 27.56 -13.29 -25.98
N VAL A 1010 28.33 -12.34 -26.52
CA VAL A 1010 29.42 -12.62 -27.49
C VAL A 1010 30.79 -12.49 -26.84
N ALA A 1011 30.99 -11.42 -26.09
CA ALA A 1011 32.23 -11.12 -25.38
C ALA A 1011 31.94 -10.18 -24.20
N GLY A 1012 32.93 -9.88 -23.38
CA GLY A 1012 32.79 -8.92 -22.30
C GLY A 1012 34.10 -8.69 -21.55
N ASN A 1013 34.13 -7.67 -20.72
CA ASN A 1013 35.25 -7.44 -19.80
C ASN A 1013 35.03 -8.24 -18.53
N THR A 1014 35.98 -9.12 -18.23
CA THR A 1014 35.99 -9.97 -17.04
C THR A 1014 36.72 -9.30 -15.88
N LEU A 1015 36.21 -9.49 -14.67
CA LEU A 1015 36.92 -9.26 -13.43
C LEU A 1015 37.49 -10.58 -12.92
N GLU A 1016 38.77 -10.59 -12.57
CA GLU A 1016 39.35 -11.69 -11.81
C GLU A 1016 38.91 -11.57 -10.34
N PRO A 1017 38.36 -12.64 -9.75
CA PRO A 1017 37.99 -12.64 -8.34
C PRO A 1017 39.23 -12.54 -7.46
N ILE A 1018 39.18 -11.71 -6.41
CA ILE A 1018 40.25 -11.64 -5.43
C ILE A 1018 40.11 -12.85 -4.50
N VAL A 1019 41.03 -13.80 -4.63
CA VAL A 1019 41.12 -14.99 -3.78
C VAL A 1019 42.18 -14.71 -2.70
N ASN A 1020 41.75 -14.30 -1.50
CA ASN A 1020 42.60 -14.30 -0.31
C ASN A 1020 42.22 -15.46 0.60
#